data_AF-A0A415CHB2-F1
#
_entry.id   AF-A0A415CHB2-F1
#
_cell.length_a   1.000
_cell.length_b   1.000
_cell.length_c   1.000
_cell.angle_alpha   90.00
_cell.angle_beta   90.00
_cell.angle_gamma   90.00
#
_symmetry.space_group_name_H-M   'P 1'
#
loop_
_entity.id
_entity.type
_entity.pdbx_description
1 polymer ?
#
loop_
_entity_poly.entity_id
_entity_poly.type
_entity_poly.pdbx_seq_one_letter_code
_entity_poly.pdbx_strand_id
1 'polypeptide(L)'
;MLDFIYTLLIAPLEYWMHAALVWGYSHTEAWGPAIVVMSLAVNVVILPIYIKAEKWQEGERALRKSFEAKEAMIKRTFKGQERFAMISTMHRQAGYSPFLSLRSSLGFFLQIPFFFAAYHFLSHFEPLAGVSFFGIADLSKPDAMINLGAFSVNVLPILMTVINLASALVYTHNMTRRDKMQLYGMAAVFLVLLYDAASGLVLYWTCNNIFSLGKNIVYSLLERVQKPAAAIFGAVRGRFAHQSTEVFPGGCLYGVPLMFWGVAVILALLSSNQAFFVPESIKNAVSLSSDFAYIASIVIAVVLAVKLRLWKHHWVILLLTVVAAYYGLRVWGKWYFFGANRKSFALSSGFLFLIPALGVLHAGIDLRRFLYSEAHSARSTKPAETLLAPAGIWITLLLAAYLPVQAYCTAVEIFSTPDVVLAKSLLWCAGIGVVVWLFAFLAGIVGSRNFAGYFLGAVTLLFTVYAFLLPLDTGTIDAFQISNPSALFRSANLFTDFSVIVVVFGAYIWLIRSGHTRWIKSVFVLCIVGSLVNGSYLLWQSRGQWQTDTAPRETAADELPDYNDRLFGFSKTGENIVVVMMDAFTGTHMERILQAEPELKRDLDGFVWYPDTLAAGPSTNTGIASVLCGYDCTPLAINAQGCESVAEKINRSYGNFINRLGDKWDVSLYERNWLEEMRLRKYTDHDVLGLRYLSDAYTDRYIKRNDIAIGRGNTDEFLLAVSVYSAVPWSGKNLIYRDGRWFESFLGNKNEVLVLRALKDWALFDQLPELSNANRQKSTFKFIDTELTHFPWFMDPGVCRIQTNPKREMSSDGVPLAHLATETCALKALAKWFDWMKKEGVWDNTTVVLASDHSAGDDPAYSKIFTDAGMGTGAARSNALLLVKKAGQAGELKTDDAPMTAAKAAALWTGVEPPQPRIHILGKSRGEGYLIERVWHVNGSMFDPKSWTEKDTQAQ
;
A
#
# COMPACT_ATOMS: atom_id res chain seq x y z
N MET A 1 -27.93 -15.95 11.28
CA MET A 1 -27.32 -16.82 10.24
C MET A 1 -27.59 -16.27 8.85
N LEU A 2 -28.83 -15.88 8.53
CA LEU A 2 -29.16 -15.23 7.25
C LEU A 2 -28.41 -13.91 7.04
N ASP A 3 -28.31 -13.07 8.07
CA ASP A 3 -27.58 -11.78 7.97
C ASP A 3 -26.09 -11.99 7.64
N PHE A 4 -25.46 -12.98 8.25
CA PHE A 4 -24.06 -13.33 7.95
C PHE A 4 -23.88 -13.79 6.50
N ILE A 5 -24.82 -14.58 5.96
CA ILE A 5 -24.78 -15.02 4.56
C ILE A 5 -24.98 -13.82 3.64
N TYR A 6 -25.88 -12.90 3.98
CA TYR A 6 -26.07 -11.65 3.27
C TYR A 6 -24.80 -10.79 3.27
N THR A 7 -24.16 -10.57 4.42
CA THR A 7 -22.90 -9.82 4.53
C THR A 7 -21.77 -10.46 3.71
N LEU A 8 -21.69 -11.79 3.66
CA LEU A 8 -20.60 -12.47 2.97
C LEU A 8 -20.77 -12.47 1.44
N LEU A 9 -22.00 -12.62 0.94
CA LEU A 9 -22.26 -12.91 -0.48
C LEU A 9 -22.98 -11.80 -1.24
N ILE A 10 -23.81 -10.99 -0.55
CA ILE A 10 -24.73 -10.04 -1.19
C ILE A 10 -24.27 -8.60 -0.94
N ALA A 11 -23.98 -8.23 0.30
CA ALA A 11 -23.59 -6.86 0.67
C ALA A 11 -22.38 -6.31 -0.12
N PRO A 12 -21.33 -7.10 -0.43
CA PRO A 12 -20.20 -6.61 -1.23
C PRO A 12 -20.59 -6.27 -2.68
N LEU A 13 -21.58 -6.98 -3.24
CA LEU A 13 -22.11 -6.69 -4.57
C LEU A 13 -22.95 -5.43 -4.54
N GLU A 14 -23.78 -5.28 -3.50
CA GLU A 14 -24.58 -4.08 -3.25
C GLU A 14 -23.71 -2.82 -3.11
N TYR A 15 -22.59 -2.89 -2.38
CA TYR A 15 -21.60 -1.81 -2.30
C TYR A 15 -21.13 -1.33 -3.68
N TRP A 16 -20.73 -2.26 -4.55
CA TRP A 16 -20.27 -1.91 -5.90
C TRP A 16 -21.39 -1.43 -6.81
N MET A 17 -22.62 -1.92 -6.62
CA MET A 17 -23.79 -1.42 -7.34
C MET A 17 -24.12 0.01 -6.93
N HIS A 18 -24.11 0.31 -5.63
CA HIS A 18 -24.27 1.66 -5.12
C HIS A 18 -23.18 2.60 -5.67
N ALA A 19 -21.91 2.19 -5.63
CA ALA A 19 -20.81 2.96 -6.20
C ALA A 19 -21.00 3.24 -7.71
N ALA A 20 -21.45 2.24 -8.48
CA ALA A 20 -21.74 2.40 -9.90
C ALA A 20 -22.95 3.32 -10.16
N LEU A 21 -23.96 3.31 -9.29
CA LEU A 21 -25.11 4.22 -9.38
C LEU A 21 -24.70 5.67 -9.13
N VAL A 22 -23.96 5.92 -8.05
CA VAL A 22 -23.48 7.27 -7.70
C VAL A 22 -22.51 7.79 -8.76
N TRP A 23 -21.64 6.94 -9.29
CA TRP A 23 -20.79 7.28 -10.44
C TRP A 23 -21.62 7.61 -11.68
N GLY A 24 -22.69 6.85 -11.96
CA GLY A 24 -23.63 7.20 -13.02
C GLY A 24 -24.24 8.58 -12.79
N TYR A 25 -24.74 8.84 -11.58
CA TYR A 25 -25.35 10.11 -11.19
C TYR A 25 -24.38 11.29 -11.31
N SER A 26 -23.09 11.12 -10.95
CA SER A 26 -22.11 12.20 -11.07
C SER A 26 -21.85 12.63 -12.52
N HIS A 27 -22.23 11.80 -13.51
CA HIS A 27 -22.10 12.11 -14.94
C HIS A 27 -23.43 12.51 -15.58
N THR A 28 -24.55 12.00 -15.07
CA THR A 28 -25.87 12.24 -15.65
C THR A 28 -26.67 13.31 -14.92
N GLU A 29 -26.29 13.65 -13.69
CA GLU A 29 -27.01 14.51 -12.72
C GLU A 29 -28.48 14.09 -12.51
N ALA A 30 -28.83 12.86 -12.90
CA ALA A 30 -30.19 12.34 -12.90
C ALA A 30 -30.23 10.84 -12.60
N TRP A 31 -31.10 10.43 -11.66
CA TRP A 31 -31.16 9.05 -11.14
C TRP A 31 -31.70 8.01 -12.13
N GLY A 32 -32.68 8.35 -12.96
CA GLY A 32 -33.21 7.44 -14.00
C GLY A 32 -32.13 6.97 -14.98
N PRO A 33 -31.40 7.89 -15.65
CA PRO A 33 -30.24 7.54 -16.46
C PRO A 33 -29.11 6.87 -15.67
N ALA A 34 -28.89 7.25 -14.40
CA ALA A 34 -27.88 6.62 -13.55
C ALA A 34 -28.15 5.12 -13.35
N ILE A 35 -29.41 4.69 -13.19
CA ILE A 35 -29.78 3.27 -13.11
C ILE A 35 -29.40 2.53 -14.40
N VAL A 36 -29.61 3.14 -15.56
CA VAL A 36 -29.23 2.56 -16.86
C VAL A 36 -27.71 2.40 -16.96
N VAL A 37 -26.95 3.43 -16.58
CA VAL A 37 -25.48 3.39 -16.55
C VAL A 37 -24.97 2.32 -15.60
N MET A 38 -25.54 2.23 -14.39
CA MET A 38 -25.21 1.20 -13.41
C MET A 38 -25.46 -0.20 -13.99
N SER A 39 -26.62 -0.44 -14.62
CA SER A 39 -26.94 -1.72 -15.26
C SER A 39 -25.90 -2.09 -16.32
N LEU A 40 -25.53 -1.15 -17.20
CA LEU A 40 -24.50 -1.40 -18.22
C LEU A 40 -23.15 -1.72 -17.59
N ALA A 41 -22.72 -0.95 -16.59
CA ALA A 41 -21.45 -1.15 -15.90
C ALA A 41 -21.36 -2.54 -15.26
N VAL A 42 -22.38 -2.93 -14.49
CA VAL A 42 -22.46 -4.25 -13.83
C VAL A 42 -22.42 -5.37 -14.87
N ASN A 43 -23.19 -5.27 -15.94
CA ASN A 43 -23.21 -6.30 -16.98
C ASN A 43 -21.88 -6.42 -17.74
N VAL A 44 -21.19 -5.31 -18.01
CA VAL A 44 -19.87 -5.32 -18.68
C VAL A 44 -18.82 -5.99 -17.79
N VAL A 45 -18.81 -5.71 -16.49
CA VAL A 45 -17.86 -6.30 -15.54
C VAL A 45 -18.05 -7.82 -15.42
N ILE A 46 -19.30 -8.31 -15.38
CA ILE A 46 -19.59 -9.74 -15.23
C ILE A 46 -19.49 -10.50 -16.57
N LEU A 47 -19.52 -9.80 -17.70
CA LEU A 47 -19.55 -10.39 -19.05
C LEU A 47 -18.51 -11.52 -19.27
N PRO A 48 -17.23 -11.40 -18.88
CA PRO A 48 -16.24 -12.48 -19.07
C PRO A 48 -16.62 -13.77 -18.33
N ILE A 49 -17.22 -13.64 -17.15
CA ILE A 49 -17.68 -14.76 -16.33
C ILE A 49 -18.92 -15.39 -16.99
N TYR A 50 -19.88 -14.57 -17.44
CA TYR A 50 -21.07 -15.06 -18.16
C TYR A 50 -20.68 -15.86 -19.41
N ILE A 51 -19.78 -15.34 -20.24
CA ILE A 51 -19.28 -16.01 -21.44
C ILE A 51 -18.66 -17.37 -21.09
N LYS A 52 -17.89 -17.43 -20.01
CA LYS A 52 -17.24 -18.67 -19.57
C LYS A 52 -18.26 -19.70 -19.08
N ALA A 53 -19.24 -19.26 -18.29
CA ALA A 53 -20.33 -20.10 -17.80
C ALA A 53 -21.18 -20.65 -18.96
N GLU A 54 -21.50 -19.82 -19.95
CA GLU A 54 -22.21 -20.24 -21.17
C GLU A 54 -21.43 -21.28 -21.95
N LYS A 55 -20.12 -21.07 -22.17
CA LYS A 55 -19.27 -22.05 -22.84
C LYS A 55 -19.23 -23.39 -22.10
N TRP A 56 -19.30 -23.38 -20.77
CA TRP A 56 -19.40 -24.60 -19.96
C TRP A 56 -20.75 -25.29 -20.13
N GLN A 57 -21.82 -24.51 -20.12
CA GLN A 57 -23.17 -24.99 -20.35
C GLN A 57 -23.33 -25.60 -21.75
N GLU A 58 -22.78 -24.96 -22.79
CA GLU A 58 -22.75 -25.47 -24.16
C GLU A 58 -21.95 -26.75 -24.30
N GLY A 59 -20.76 -26.82 -23.68
CA GLY A 59 -19.94 -28.03 -23.66
C GLY A 59 -20.68 -29.22 -23.02
N GLU A 60 -21.40 -28.99 -21.92
CA GLU A 60 -22.24 -30.03 -21.33
C GLU A 60 -23.42 -30.39 -22.23
N ARG A 61 -24.14 -29.40 -22.79
CA ARG A 61 -25.26 -29.64 -23.71
C ARG A 61 -24.82 -30.47 -24.92
N ALA A 62 -23.65 -30.17 -25.50
CA ALA A 62 -23.08 -30.94 -26.60
C ALA A 62 -22.75 -32.38 -26.17
N LEU A 63 -22.14 -32.56 -25.00
CA LEU A 63 -21.84 -33.88 -24.45
C LEU A 63 -23.11 -34.69 -24.21
N ARG A 64 -24.14 -34.09 -23.61
CA ARG A 64 -25.42 -34.72 -23.35
C ARG A 64 -26.13 -35.13 -24.64
N LYS A 65 -26.16 -34.24 -25.63
CA LYS A 65 -26.72 -34.52 -26.95
C LYS A 65 -26.04 -35.72 -27.64
N SER A 66 -24.75 -35.96 -27.38
CA SER A 66 -24.02 -37.09 -27.96
C SER A 66 -24.51 -38.47 -27.52
N PHE A 67 -25.16 -38.58 -26.35
CA PHE A 67 -25.64 -39.85 -25.80
C PHE A 67 -27.16 -39.90 -25.53
N GLU A 68 -27.87 -38.78 -25.64
CA GLU A 68 -29.32 -38.67 -25.34
C GLU A 68 -30.17 -39.73 -26.07
N ALA A 69 -29.89 -40.01 -27.35
CA ALA A 69 -30.60 -41.02 -28.11
C ALA A 69 -30.37 -42.45 -27.56
N LYS A 70 -29.12 -42.75 -27.16
CA LYS A 70 -28.77 -44.04 -26.53
C LYS A 70 -29.43 -44.17 -25.16
N GLU A 71 -29.44 -43.09 -24.38
CA GLU A 71 -30.11 -43.05 -23.07
C GLU A 71 -31.62 -43.29 -23.21
N ALA A 72 -32.27 -42.67 -24.20
CA ALA A 72 -33.70 -42.87 -24.48
C ALA A 72 -34.01 -44.31 -24.92
N MET A 73 -33.14 -44.93 -25.73
CA MET A 73 -33.25 -46.33 -26.11
C MET A 73 -33.14 -47.23 -24.87
N ILE A 74 -32.11 -47.04 -24.02
CA ILE A 74 -31.92 -47.83 -22.79
C ILE A 74 -33.14 -47.72 -21.87
N LYS A 75 -33.71 -46.52 -21.72
CA LYS A 75 -34.90 -46.28 -20.88
C LYS A 75 -36.16 -46.98 -21.41
N ARG A 76 -36.26 -47.19 -22.73
CA ARG A 76 -37.39 -47.90 -23.37
C ARG A 76 -37.21 -49.42 -23.31
N THR A 77 -35.98 -49.91 -23.48
CA THR A 77 -35.66 -51.33 -23.62
C THR A 77 -35.45 -52.05 -22.29
N PHE A 78 -34.82 -51.41 -21.30
CA PHE A 78 -34.44 -52.05 -20.03
C PHE A 78 -35.23 -51.49 -18.83
N LYS A 79 -35.41 -52.30 -17.79
CA LYS A 79 -36.12 -51.95 -16.55
C LYS A 79 -35.29 -52.30 -15.31
N GLY A 80 -35.64 -51.72 -14.15
CA GLY A 80 -35.02 -52.06 -12.87
C GLY A 80 -33.51 -51.78 -12.79
N GLN A 81 -32.76 -52.70 -12.18
CA GLN A 81 -31.31 -52.55 -11.96
C GLN A 81 -30.49 -52.56 -13.24
N GLU A 82 -30.89 -53.32 -14.27
CA GLU A 82 -30.18 -53.34 -15.56
C GLU A 82 -30.19 -51.98 -16.24
N ARG A 83 -31.33 -51.28 -16.23
CA ARG A 83 -31.43 -49.90 -16.74
C ARG A 83 -30.46 -48.98 -16.01
N PHE A 84 -30.39 -49.08 -14.68
CA PHE A 84 -29.48 -48.25 -13.89
C PHE A 84 -28.01 -48.56 -14.21
N ALA A 85 -27.62 -49.83 -14.28
CA ALA A 85 -26.26 -50.25 -14.61
C ALA A 85 -25.85 -49.80 -16.03
N MET A 86 -26.73 -49.94 -17.03
CA MET A 86 -26.46 -49.51 -18.40
C MET A 86 -26.36 -47.99 -18.53
N ILE A 87 -27.26 -47.22 -17.89
CA ILE A 87 -27.18 -45.76 -17.87
C ILE A 87 -25.89 -45.28 -17.18
N SER A 88 -25.56 -45.87 -16.02
CA SER A 88 -24.34 -45.53 -15.28
C SER A 88 -23.06 -45.83 -16.07
N THR A 89 -23.01 -46.99 -16.73
CA THR A 89 -21.88 -47.38 -17.59
C THR A 89 -21.75 -46.47 -18.80
N MET A 90 -22.88 -46.12 -19.43
CA MET A 90 -22.93 -45.18 -20.56
C MET A 90 -22.43 -43.79 -20.15
N HIS A 91 -22.89 -43.26 -19.02
CA HIS A 91 -22.37 -41.99 -18.48
C HIS A 91 -20.85 -42.06 -18.23
N ARG A 92 -20.37 -43.16 -17.63
CA ARG A 92 -18.93 -43.36 -17.39
C ARG A 92 -18.12 -43.39 -18.68
N GLN A 93 -18.61 -44.08 -19.72
CA GLN A 93 -17.98 -44.13 -21.04
C GLN A 93 -18.00 -42.79 -21.76
N ALA A 94 -19.08 -42.01 -21.60
CA ALA A 94 -19.17 -40.65 -22.14
C ALA A 94 -18.34 -39.62 -21.34
N GLY A 95 -17.74 -40.01 -20.20
CA GLY A 95 -17.09 -39.06 -19.29
C GLY A 95 -18.07 -38.09 -18.63
N TYR A 96 -19.36 -38.43 -18.60
CA TYR A 96 -20.40 -37.65 -17.95
C TYR A 96 -20.43 -37.98 -16.46
N SER A 97 -20.25 -36.97 -15.60
CA SER A 97 -20.34 -37.09 -14.15
C SER A 97 -21.48 -36.24 -13.61
N PRO A 98 -22.13 -36.63 -12.49
CA PRO A 98 -23.16 -35.79 -11.85
C PRO A 98 -22.66 -34.38 -11.51
N PHE A 99 -21.40 -34.22 -11.10
CA PHE A 99 -20.78 -32.91 -10.86
C PHE A 99 -20.65 -32.05 -12.12
N LEU A 100 -20.59 -32.65 -13.31
CA LEU A 100 -20.60 -31.89 -14.57
C LEU A 100 -21.92 -31.14 -14.74
N SER A 101 -23.04 -31.73 -14.28
CA SER A 101 -24.38 -31.12 -14.37
C SER A 101 -24.56 -29.89 -13.47
N LEU A 102 -23.85 -29.82 -12.34
CA LEU A 102 -23.81 -28.61 -11.51
C LEU A 102 -23.17 -27.44 -12.25
N ARG A 103 -22.26 -27.72 -13.20
CA ARG A 103 -21.58 -26.72 -14.00
C ARG A 103 -22.52 -26.02 -15.01
N SER A 104 -23.55 -26.70 -15.54
CA SER A 104 -24.54 -26.04 -16.40
C SER A 104 -25.51 -25.15 -15.65
N SER A 105 -25.71 -25.37 -14.35
CA SER A 105 -26.54 -24.50 -13.51
C SER A 105 -25.80 -23.27 -12.99
N LEU A 106 -24.46 -23.23 -13.06
CA LEU A 106 -23.65 -22.09 -12.61
C LEU A 106 -24.03 -20.77 -13.27
N GLY A 107 -24.38 -20.78 -14.56
CA GLY A 107 -24.80 -19.57 -15.26
C GLY A 107 -26.07 -18.93 -14.65
N PHE A 108 -26.98 -19.76 -14.15
CA PHE A 108 -28.17 -19.31 -13.44
C PHE A 108 -27.85 -18.85 -12.00
N PHE A 109 -27.10 -19.66 -11.26
CA PHE A 109 -26.72 -19.33 -9.88
C PHE A 109 -25.89 -18.04 -9.79
N LEU A 110 -25.18 -17.66 -10.85
CA LEU A 110 -24.43 -16.41 -10.90
C LEU A 110 -25.33 -15.18 -10.83
N GLN A 111 -26.57 -15.22 -11.34
CA GLN A 111 -27.47 -14.06 -11.36
C GLN A 111 -28.16 -13.80 -10.01
N ILE A 112 -28.34 -14.84 -9.20
CA ILE A 112 -29.11 -14.77 -7.95
C ILE A 112 -28.51 -13.76 -6.95
N PRO A 113 -27.20 -13.75 -6.66
CA PRO A 113 -26.61 -12.77 -5.74
C PRO A 113 -26.76 -11.32 -6.21
N PHE A 114 -26.57 -11.05 -7.51
CA PHE A 114 -26.76 -9.71 -8.08
C PHE A 114 -28.22 -9.27 -8.05
N PHE A 115 -29.16 -10.21 -8.25
CA PHE A 115 -30.58 -9.93 -8.08
C PHE A 115 -30.89 -9.49 -6.66
N PHE A 116 -30.46 -10.24 -5.65
CA PHE A 116 -30.73 -9.90 -4.26
C PHE A 116 -30.05 -8.58 -3.85
N ALA A 117 -28.83 -8.33 -4.33
CA ALA A 117 -28.15 -7.06 -4.10
C ALA A 117 -28.92 -5.89 -4.73
N ALA A 118 -29.35 -6.02 -5.98
CA ALA A 118 -30.16 -5.00 -6.66
C ALA A 118 -31.51 -4.78 -5.99
N TYR A 119 -32.18 -5.86 -5.58
CA TYR A 119 -33.47 -5.83 -4.91
C TYR A 119 -33.37 -5.10 -3.58
N HIS A 120 -32.43 -5.52 -2.71
CA HIS A 120 -32.23 -4.90 -1.41
C HIS A 120 -31.88 -3.41 -1.56
N PHE A 121 -30.93 -3.09 -2.45
CA PHE A 121 -30.47 -1.73 -2.69
C PHE A 121 -31.56 -0.82 -3.28
N LEU A 122 -32.03 -1.12 -4.51
CA LEU A 122 -32.90 -0.21 -5.26
C LEU A 122 -34.32 -0.10 -4.68
N SER A 123 -34.79 -1.11 -3.94
CA SER A 123 -36.11 -1.03 -3.28
C SER A 123 -36.10 -0.15 -2.02
N HIS A 124 -34.93 0.13 -1.45
CA HIS A 124 -34.80 0.96 -0.24
C HIS A 124 -33.97 2.23 -0.46
N PHE A 125 -33.59 2.53 -1.71
CA PHE A 125 -32.77 3.70 -2.01
C PHE A 125 -33.63 4.98 -2.03
N GLU A 126 -33.65 5.70 -0.90
CA GLU A 126 -34.46 6.91 -0.69
C GLU A 126 -34.35 7.97 -1.81
N PRO A 127 -33.19 8.24 -2.44
CA PRO A 127 -33.07 9.25 -3.49
C PRO A 127 -33.91 8.99 -4.76
N LEU A 128 -34.49 7.80 -4.93
CA LEU A 128 -35.41 7.50 -6.04
C LEU A 128 -36.84 7.97 -5.78
N ALA A 129 -37.17 8.32 -4.54
CA ALA A 129 -38.52 8.73 -4.16
C ALA A 129 -38.95 10.00 -4.93
N GLY A 130 -40.05 9.90 -5.68
CA GLY A 130 -40.59 11.01 -6.46
C GLY A 130 -39.81 11.33 -7.75
N VAL A 131 -38.81 10.51 -8.11
CA VAL A 131 -38.09 10.68 -9.39
C VAL A 131 -38.89 10.03 -10.51
N SER A 132 -39.19 10.80 -11.56
CA SER A 132 -39.86 10.32 -12.77
C SER A 132 -38.87 9.99 -13.89
N PHE A 133 -39.17 8.97 -14.71
CA PHE A 133 -38.34 8.57 -15.85
C PHE A 133 -39.13 7.77 -16.90
N PHE A 134 -39.02 8.11 -18.20
CA PHE A 134 -39.70 7.41 -19.31
C PHE A 134 -41.19 7.05 -19.07
N GLY A 135 -41.97 8.00 -18.55
CA GLY A 135 -43.41 7.79 -18.29
C GLY A 135 -43.73 7.09 -16.97
N ILE A 136 -42.72 6.70 -16.20
CA ILE A 136 -42.84 6.23 -14.82
C ILE A 136 -42.89 7.46 -13.90
N ALA A 137 -43.89 7.51 -13.02
CA ALA A 137 -44.10 8.65 -12.13
C ALA A 137 -43.14 8.68 -10.92
N ASP A 138 -42.78 7.51 -10.38
CA ASP A 138 -41.97 7.37 -9.16
C ASP A 138 -41.14 6.08 -9.20
N LEU A 139 -39.82 6.21 -9.32
CA LEU A 139 -38.89 5.08 -9.41
C LEU A 139 -38.83 4.23 -8.12
N SER A 140 -39.29 4.76 -6.98
CA SER A 140 -39.32 4.03 -5.70
C SER A 140 -40.55 3.12 -5.54
N LYS A 141 -41.57 3.29 -6.38
CA LYS A 141 -42.86 2.58 -6.29
C LYS A 141 -43.13 1.70 -7.52
N PRO A 142 -44.09 0.77 -7.44
CA PRO A 142 -44.59 0.07 -8.63
C PRO A 142 -45.02 1.08 -9.71
N ASP A 143 -44.78 0.76 -10.99
CA ASP A 143 -44.86 1.76 -12.06
C ASP A 143 -46.28 2.32 -12.29
N ALA A 144 -47.32 1.50 -12.04
CA ALA A 144 -48.73 1.84 -12.21
C ALA A 144 -49.04 2.68 -13.47
N MET A 145 -48.37 2.41 -14.58
CA MET A 145 -48.41 3.25 -15.79
C MET A 145 -49.79 3.30 -16.45
N ILE A 146 -50.64 2.28 -16.25
CA ILE A 146 -52.01 2.24 -16.77
C ILE A 146 -53.00 2.13 -15.59
N ASN A 147 -53.86 3.15 -15.44
CA ASN A 147 -54.93 3.15 -14.44
C ASN A 147 -56.28 2.81 -15.11
N LEU A 148 -56.85 1.66 -14.74
CA LEU A 148 -58.18 1.20 -15.19
C LEU A 148 -59.17 1.30 -14.02
N GLY A 149 -59.59 2.52 -13.69
CA GLY A 149 -60.53 2.77 -12.60
C GLY A 149 -59.95 2.38 -11.23
N ALA A 150 -60.43 1.29 -10.64
CA ALA A 150 -60.00 0.82 -9.31
C ALA A 150 -58.70 -0.02 -9.31
N PHE A 151 -58.14 -0.34 -10.49
CA PHE A 151 -56.95 -1.19 -10.61
C PHE A 151 -55.86 -0.50 -11.45
N SER A 152 -54.62 -0.56 -10.97
CA SER A 152 -53.43 -0.13 -11.72
C SER A 152 -52.71 -1.36 -12.31
N VAL A 153 -52.20 -1.22 -13.53
CA VAL A 153 -51.44 -2.25 -14.23
C VAL A 153 -49.99 -1.79 -14.37
N ASN A 154 -49.07 -2.65 -13.94
CA ASN A 154 -47.64 -2.41 -14.02
C ASN A 154 -47.11 -2.85 -15.40
N VAL A 155 -46.74 -1.90 -16.25
CA VAL A 155 -46.36 -2.18 -17.65
C VAL A 155 -44.90 -2.61 -17.76
N LEU A 156 -44.02 -2.13 -16.88
CA LEU A 156 -42.59 -2.37 -16.95
C LEU A 156 -42.21 -3.85 -16.69
N PRO A 157 -42.80 -4.56 -15.71
CA PRO A 157 -42.56 -6.01 -15.54
C PRO A 157 -43.01 -6.84 -16.75
N ILE A 158 -44.09 -6.42 -17.42
CA ILE A 158 -44.59 -7.07 -18.65
C ILE A 158 -43.58 -6.86 -19.78
N LEU A 159 -43.14 -5.61 -19.99
CA LEU A 159 -42.14 -5.27 -21.01
C LEU A 159 -40.82 -6.03 -20.77
N MET A 160 -40.33 -6.06 -19.54
CA MET A 160 -39.17 -6.82 -19.09
C MET A 160 -39.30 -8.30 -19.49
N THR A 161 -40.48 -8.89 -19.26
CA THR A 161 -40.78 -10.30 -19.57
C THR A 161 -40.80 -10.54 -21.09
N VAL A 162 -41.40 -9.65 -21.87
CA VAL A 162 -41.39 -9.71 -23.34
C VAL A 162 -39.96 -9.68 -23.89
N ILE A 163 -39.09 -8.80 -23.36
CA ILE A 163 -37.68 -8.71 -23.77
C ILE A 163 -36.94 -10.02 -23.44
N ASN A 164 -37.19 -10.59 -22.26
CA ASN A 164 -36.58 -11.87 -21.87
C ASN A 164 -37.02 -13.02 -22.80
N LEU A 165 -38.30 -13.07 -23.17
CA LEU A 165 -38.83 -14.04 -24.14
C LEU A 165 -38.30 -13.80 -25.56
N ALA A 166 -38.08 -12.54 -25.97
CA ALA A 166 -37.44 -12.23 -27.25
C ALA A 166 -35.99 -12.74 -27.30
N SER A 167 -35.24 -12.57 -26.21
CA SER A 167 -33.89 -13.14 -26.06
C SER A 167 -33.90 -14.67 -26.18
N ALA A 168 -34.91 -15.33 -25.60
CA ALA A 168 -35.13 -16.76 -25.76
C ALA A 168 -35.32 -17.17 -27.23
N LEU A 169 -36.12 -16.43 -28.00
CA LEU A 169 -36.40 -16.75 -29.40
C LEU A 169 -35.15 -16.65 -30.29
N VAL A 170 -34.29 -15.66 -30.06
CA VAL A 170 -33.02 -15.50 -30.79
C VAL A 170 -32.04 -16.66 -30.50
N TYR A 171 -32.05 -17.20 -29.28
CA TYR A 171 -31.06 -18.18 -28.81
C TYR A 171 -31.52 -19.66 -28.93
N THR A 172 -32.83 -19.95 -29.00
CA THR A 172 -33.39 -21.31 -28.80
C THR A 172 -33.47 -22.23 -30.03
N HIS A 173 -32.89 -21.85 -31.18
CA HIS A 173 -33.03 -22.62 -32.43
C HIS A 173 -32.46 -24.05 -32.36
N ASN A 174 -31.61 -24.35 -31.36
CA ASN A 174 -30.96 -25.66 -31.13
C ASN A 174 -31.21 -26.26 -29.73
N MET A 175 -32.16 -25.72 -28.94
CA MET A 175 -32.37 -26.11 -27.54
C MET A 175 -33.40 -27.24 -27.36
N THR A 176 -33.21 -28.10 -26.35
CA THR A 176 -34.14 -29.19 -26.05
C THR A 176 -35.46 -28.66 -25.45
N ARG A 177 -36.53 -29.45 -25.49
CA ARG A 177 -37.86 -29.08 -24.94
C ARG A 177 -37.79 -28.70 -23.45
N ARG A 178 -36.91 -29.35 -22.68
CA ARG A 178 -36.70 -29.08 -21.26
C ARG A 178 -36.04 -27.71 -21.04
N ASP A 179 -35.06 -27.35 -21.85
CA ASP A 179 -34.35 -26.09 -21.72
C ASP A 179 -35.26 -24.88 -22.07
N LYS A 180 -36.13 -25.04 -23.07
CA LYS A 180 -37.17 -24.03 -23.41
C LYS A 180 -38.16 -23.84 -22.26
N MET A 181 -38.61 -24.94 -21.65
CA MET A 181 -39.55 -24.91 -20.53
C MET A 181 -38.95 -24.27 -19.27
N GLN A 182 -37.66 -24.49 -19.01
CA GLN A 182 -36.93 -23.81 -17.94
C GLN A 182 -36.89 -22.29 -18.15
N LEU A 183 -36.64 -21.85 -19.39
CA LEU A 183 -36.55 -20.43 -19.74
C LEU A 183 -37.88 -19.70 -19.62
N TYR A 184 -38.97 -20.31 -20.12
CA TYR A 184 -40.32 -19.77 -19.96
C TYR A 184 -40.81 -19.79 -18.51
N GLY A 185 -40.51 -20.87 -17.78
CA GLY A 185 -40.80 -20.95 -16.35
C GLY A 185 -40.09 -19.86 -15.55
N MET A 186 -38.83 -19.58 -15.88
CA MET A 186 -38.06 -18.51 -15.23
C MET A 186 -38.64 -17.13 -15.52
N ALA A 187 -38.99 -16.84 -16.77
CA ALA A 187 -39.61 -15.56 -17.14
C ALA A 187 -40.94 -15.35 -16.39
N ALA A 188 -41.75 -16.40 -16.23
CA ALA A 188 -42.98 -16.33 -15.45
C ALA A 188 -42.73 -16.10 -13.94
N VAL A 189 -41.73 -16.76 -13.35
CA VAL A 189 -41.35 -16.53 -11.95
C VAL A 189 -40.90 -15.08 -11.74
N PHE A 190 -40.04 -14.55 -12.60
CA PHE A 190 -39.59 -13.15 -12.49
C PHE A 190 -40.72 -12.14 -12.71
N LEU A 191 -41.68 -12.42 -13.60
CA LEU A 191 -42.87 -11.58 -13.76
C LEU A 191 -43.66 -11.50 -12.45
N VAL A 192 -43.96 -12.63 -11.82
CA VAL A 192 -44.73 -12.65 -10.55
C VAL A 192 -43.93 -12.00 -9.43
N LEU A 193 -42.63 -12.28 -9.34
CA LEU A 193 -41.75 -11.75 -8.29
C LEU A 193 -41.57 -10.24 -8.36
N LEU A 194 -41.46 -9.67 -9.57
CA LEU A 194 -41.18 -8.25 -9.80
C LEU A 194 -42.42 -7.42 -10.15
N TYR A 195 -43.61 -8.02 -10.18
CA TYR A 195 -44.82 -7.30 -10.58
C TYR A 195 -45.10 -6.11 -9.65
N ASP A 196 -44.95 -6.29 -8.33
CA ASP A 196 -45.18 -5.27 -7.30
C ASP A 196 -43.88 -4.64 -6.78
N ALA A 197 -42.76 -4.84 -7.48
CA ALA A 197 -41.48 -4.26 -7.07
C ALA A 197 -41.36 -2.78 -7.47
N ALA A 198 -40.45 -2.05 -6.80
CA ALA A 198 -40.10 -0.69 -7.16
C ALA A 198 -39.67 -0.60 -8.64
N SER A 199 -40.24 0.35 -9.38
CA SER A 199 -40.03 0.47 -10.83
C SER A 199 -38.56 0.74 -11.20
N GLY A 200 -37.75 1.33 -10.31
CA GLY A 200 -36.30 1.45 -10.46
C GLY A 200 -35.58 0.10 -10.50
N LEU A 201 -35.99 -0.88 -9.69
CA LEU A 201 -35.46 -2.25 -9.76
C LEU A 201 -35.86 -2.93 -11.07
N VAL A 202 -37.13 -2.78 -11.46
CA VAL A 202 -37.64 -3.39 -12.70
C VAL A 202 -36.97 -2.75 -13.92
N LEU A 203 -36.68 -1.45 -13.88
CA LEU A 203 -35.90 -0.73 -14.90
C LEU A 203 -34.49 -1.30 -15.02
N TYR A 204 -33.78 -1.45 -13.90
CA TYR A 204 -32.47 -2.10 -13.86
C TYR A 204 -32.50 -3.49 -14.50
N TRP A 205 -33.48 -4.32 -14.14
CA TRP A 205 -33.62 -5.67 -14.68
C TRP A 205 -34.00 -5.68 -16.16
N THR A 206 -34.79 -4.69 -16.60
CA THR A 206 -35.11 -4.49 -18.01
C THR A 206 -33.85 -4.17 -18.82
N CYS A 207 -33.00 -3.26 -18.33
CA CYS A 207 -31.71 -2.95 -18.93
C CYS A 207 -30.78 -4.18 -18.97
N ASN A 208 -30.76 -5.00 -17.91
CA ASN A 208 -30.03 -6.28 -17.90
C ASN A 208 -30.51 -7.23 -19.00
N ASN A 209 -31.83 -7.38 -19.18
CA ASN A 209 -32.40 -8.23 -20.22
C ASN A 209 -32.10 -7.71 -21.63
N ILE A 210 -32.15 -6.39 -21.83
CA ILE A 210 -31.75 -5.74 -23.09
C ILE A 210 -30.27 -6.00 -23.38
N PHE A 211 -29.39 -5.84 -22.38
CA PHE A 211 -27.98 -6.14 -22.53
C PHE A 211 -27.77 -7.62 -22.89
N SER A 212 -28.46 -8.54 -22.22
CA SER A 212 -28.39 -9.97 -22.54
C SER A 212 -28.84 -10.28 -23.96
N LEU A 213 -29.93 -9.65 -24.44
CA LEU A 213 -30.40 -9.78 -25.81
C LEU A 213 -29.34 -9.25 -26.80
N GLY A 214 -28.81 -8.05 -26.55
CA GLY A 214 -27.77 -7.44 -27.37
C GLY A 214 -26.51 -8.29 -27.42
N LYS A 215 -26.04 -8.78 -26.28
CA LYS A 215 -24.93 -9.73 -26.17
C LYS A 215 -25.18 -10.97 -27.01
N ASN A 216 -26.35 -11.60 -26.91
CA ASN A 216 -26.69 -12.82 -27.65
C ASN A 216 -26.74 -12.57 -29.17
N ILE A 217 -27.28 -11.42 -29.60
CA ILE A 217 -27.26 -10.99 -31.00
C ILE A 217 -25.82 -10.81 -31.47
N VAL A 218 -25.00 -10.04 -30.75
CA VAL A 218 -23.59 -9.81 -31.08
C VAL A 218 -22.81 -11.12 -31.13
N TYR A 219 -23.04 -12.04 -30.18
CA TYR A 219 -22.42 -13.37 -30.20
C TYR A 219 -22.80 -14.16 -31.44
N SER A 220 -24.08 -14.21 -31.78
CA SER A 220 -24.55 -14.93 -32.97
C SER A 220 -23.98 -14.33 -34.27
N LEU A 221 -23.79 -13.00 -34.33
CA LEU A 221 -23.17 -12.30 -35.44
C LEU A 221 -21.66 -12.58 -35.49
N LEU A 222 -20.97 -12.50 -34.34
CA LEU A 222 -19.55 -12.80 -34.21
C LEU A 222 -19.24 -14.24 -34.57
N GLU A 223 -20.06 -15.23 -34.19
CA GLU A 223 -19.86 -16.62 -34.63
C GLU A 223 -20.01 -16.80 -36.14
N ARG A 224 -20.96 -16.09 -36.77
CA ARG A 224 -21.14 -16.09 -38.22
C ARG A 224 -19.93 -15.47 -38.94
N VAL A 225 -19.26 -14.49 -38.35
CA VAL A 225 -18.04 -13.84 -38.88
C VAL A 225 -16.76 -14.59 -38.50
N GLN A 226 -16.70 -15.20 -37.31
CA GLN A 226 -15.55 -15.94 -36.81
C GLN A 226 -15.36 -17.27 -37.52
N LYS A 227 -16.40 -17.97 -37.98
CA LYS A 227 -16.21 -19.20 -38.78
C LYS A 227 -15.39 -18.97 -40.06
N PRO A 228 -15.71 -17.96 -40.91
CA PRO A 228 -14.87 -17.61 -42.04
C PRO A 228 -13.53 -16.96 -41.63
N ALA A 229 -13.51 -16.08 -40.62
CA ALA A 229 -12.27 -15.46 -40.15
C ALA A 229 -11.30 -16.47 -39.50
N ALA A 230 -11.79 -17.50 -38.80
CA ALA A 230 -11.01 -18.59 -38.22
C ALA A 230 -10.58 -19.61 -39.27
N ALA A 231 -11.31 -19.75 -40.37
CA ALA A 231 -10.84 -20.50 -41.54
C ALA A 231 -9.68 -19.76 -42.23
N ILE A 232 -9.76 -18.42 -42.35
CA ILE A 232 -8.67 -17.57 -42.88
C ILE A 232 -7.49 -17.53 -41.91
N PHE A 233 -7.72 -17.29 -40.62
CA PHE A 233 -6.70 -17.38 -39.56
C PHE A 233 -6.15 -18.79 -39.42
N GLY A 234 -6.93 -19.83 -39.68
CA GLY A 234 -6.50 -21.23 -39.71
C GLY A 234 -5.60 -21.52 -40.91
N ALA A 235 -5.91 -20.96 -42.08
CA ALA A 235 -5.06 -21.02 -43.28
C ALA A 235 -3.77 -20.19 -43.13
N VAL A 236 -3.85 -19.03 -42.49
CA VAL A 236 -2.70 -18.18 -42.14
C VAL A 236 -1.85 -18.84 -41.05
N ARG A 237 -2.48 -19.38 -40.00
CA ARG A 237 -1.82 -20.17 -38.95
C ARG A 237 -1.26 -21.47 -39.51
N GLY A 238 -1.86 -22.07 -40.53
CA GLY A 238 -1.30 -23.21 -41.28
C GLY A 238 -0.07 -22.82 -42.11
N ARG A 239 -0.04 -21.60 -42.66
CA ARG A 239 1.15 -21.01 -43.31
C ARG A 239 2.27 -20.63 -42.32
N PHE A 240 1.93 -20.30 -41.07
CA PHE A 240 2.89 -20.00 -40.00
C PHE A 240 3.19 -21.20 -39.08
N ALA A 241 2.41 -22.27 -39.15
CA ALA A 241 2.65 -23.55 -38.47
C ALA A 241 3.65 -24.36 -39.28
N HIS A 242 4.82 -23.77 -39.53
CA HIS A 242 5.98 -24.63 -39.64
C HIS A 242 6.16 -25.26 -38.25
N GLN A 243 6.02 -26.58 -38.16
CA GLN A 243 6.72 -27.36 -37.14
C GLN A 243 8.21 -27.13 -37.39
N SER A 244 8.75 -26.00 -36.95
CA SER A 244 10.17 -25.88 -36.73
C SER A 244 10.47 -26.85 -35.59
N THR A 245 11.19 -27.93 -35.87
CA THR A 245 11.95 -28.61 -34.85
C THR A 245 12.71 -27.54 -34.08
N GLU A 246 12.32 -27.27 -32.83
CA GLU A 246 12.95 -26.25 -32.00
C GLU A 246 14.42 -26.67 -31.85
N VAL A 247 15.30 -26.01 -32.61
CA VAL A 247 16.74 -26.26 -32.51
C VAL A 247 17.23 -25.42 -31.35
N PHE A 248 17.39 -26.05 -30.19
CA PHE A 248 18.10 -25.48 -29.06
C PHE A 248 19.59 -25.60 -29.35
N PRO A 249 20.30 -24.48 -29.62
CA PRO A 249 21.72 -24.54 -29.98
C PRO A 249 22.58 -25.19 -28.89
N GLY A 250 22.11 -25.20 -27.64
CA GLY A 250 22.84 -25.80 -26.51
C GLY A 250 24.06 -24.97 -26.13
N GLY A 251 24.50 -25.12 -24.88
CA GLY A 251 25.72 -24.47 -24.38
C GLY A 251 25.52 -23.54 -23.20
N CYS A 252 26.55 -23.42 -22.37
CA CYS A 252 26.54 -22.66 -21.12
C CYS A 252 26.34 -21.16 -21.31
N LEU A 253 26.64 -20.62 -22.51
CA LEU A 253 26.52 -19.20 -22.84
C LEU A 253 25.12 -18.63 -22.57
N TYR A 254 24.07 -19.44 -22.77
CA TYR A 254 22.68 -18.99 -22.57
C TYR A 254 22.29 -18.88 -21.09
N GLY A 255 23.10 -19.43 -20.17
CA GLY A 255 22.99 -19.24 -18.72
C GLY A 255 23.68 -18.00 -18.19
N VAL A 256 24.48 -17.31 -19.02
CA VAL A 256 25.27 -16.14 -18.59
C VAL A 256 24.38 -14.98 -18.08
N PRO A 257 23.26 -14.60 -18.74
CA PRO A 257 22.36 -13.59 -18.19
C PRO A 257 21.83 -13.93 -16.79
N LEU A 258 21.47 -15.20 -16.57
CA LEU A 258 20.96 -15.67 -15.28
C LEU A 258 22.06 -15.69 -14.22
N MET A 259 23.29 -16.03 -14.60
CA MET A 259 24.46 -15.96 -13.71
C MET A 259 24.73 -14.52 -13.26
N PHE A 260 24.78 -13.55 -14.19
CA PHE A 260 24.94 -12.14 -13.84
C PHE A 260 23.78 -11.62 -13.00
N TRP A 261 22.55 -12.05 -13.30
CA TRP A 261 21.38 -11.74 -12.47
C TRP A 261 21.52 -12.30 -11.05
N GLY A 262 21.96 -13.55 -10.90
CA GLY A 262 22.18 -14.18 -9.60
C GLY A 262 23.27 -13.49 -8.78
N VAL A 263 24.39 -13.13 -9.42
CA VAL A 263 25.44 -12.31 -8.80
C VAL A 263 24.88 -10.95 -8.39
N ALA A 264 24.10 -10.30 -9.25
CA ALA A 264 23.47 -9.01 -8.95
C ALA A 264 22.54 -9.10 -7.73
N VAL A 265 21.70 -10.14 -7.64
CA VAL A 265 20.82 -10.38 -6.48
C VAL A 265 21.63 -10.56 -5.20
N ILE A 266 22.69 -11.39 -5.23
CA ILE A 266 23.54 -11.62 -4.06
C ILE A 266 24.18 -10.30 -3.61
N LEU A 267 24.77 -9.54 -4.54
CA LEU A 267 25.37 -8.24 -4.25
C LEU A 267 24.32 -7.24 -3.74
N ALA A 268 23.11 -7.23 -4.30
CA ALA A 268 22.01 -6.39 -3.82
C ALA A 268 21.65 -6.70 -2.36
N LEU A 269 21.51 -7.98 -2.03
CA LEU A 269 21.24 -8.45 -0.66
C LEU A 269 22.38 -8.12 0.30
N LEU A 270 23.64 -8.26 -0.13
CA LEU A 270 24.83 -7.87 0.64
C LEU A 270 24.94 -6.35 0.84
N SER A 271 24.40 -5.55 -0.08
CA SER A 271 24.31 -4.09 0.09
C SER A 271 23.12 -3.63 0.94
N SER A 272 22.27 -4.56 1.38
CA SER A 272 21.08 -4.22 2.16
C SER A 272 21.42 -3.81 3.59
N ASN A 273 20.47 -3.13 4.23
CA ASN A 273 20.58 -2.76 5.65
C ASN A 273 20.58 -3.98 6.59
N GLN A 274 20.22 -5.18 6.09
CA GLN A 274 20.24 -6.43 6.87
C GLN A 274 21.63 -7.08 6.93
N ALA A 275 22.50 -6.75 5.98
CA ALA A 275 23.85 -7.30 5.92
C ALA A 275 24.80 -6.50 6.82
N PHE A 276 24.61 -6.59 8.15
CA PHE A 276 25.47 -5.89 9.13
C PHE A 276 26.94 -6.31 9.10
N PHE A 277 27.22 -7.52 8.58
CA PHE A 277 28.58 -8.03 8.42
C PHE A 277 29.33 -7.40 7.23
N VAL A 278 28.63 -6.64 6.37
CA VAL A 278 29.25 -5.87 5.28
C VAL A 278 29.44 -4.43 5.75
N PRO A 279 30.68 -3.89 5.72
CA PRO A 279 30.93 -2.48 6.06
C PRO A 279 30.17 -1.52 5.13
N GLU A 280 29.61 -0.44 5.69
CA GLU A 280 28.75 0.50 4.95
C GLU A 280 29.50 1.20 3.79
N SER A 281 30.80 1.45 3.96
CA SER A 281 31.77 2.01 2.98
C SER A 281 31.73 1.22 1.70
N ILE A 282 31.71 -0.10 1.85
CA ILE A 282 31.76 -1.03 0.74
C ILE A 282 30.33 -1.34 0.26
N LYS A 283 29.27 -1.26 1.10
CA LYS A 283 27.88 -1.40 0.62
C LYS A 283 27.56 -0.43 -0.52
N ASN A 284 28.21 0.74 -0.54
CA ASN A 284 28.16 1.67 -1.66
C ASN A 284 28.63 1.03 -2.98
N ALA A 285 29.86 0.53 -2.98
CA ALA A 285 30.47 -0.15 -4.12
C ALA A 285 29.78 -1.48 -4.47
N VAL A 286 29.33 -2.26 -3.47
CA VAL A 286 28.65 -3.54 -3.65
C VAL A 286 27.30 -3.35 -4.33
N SER A 287 26.49 -2.37 -3.92
CA SER A 287 25.22 -2.10 -4.60
C SER A 287 25.45 -1.58 -6.02
N LEU A 288 26.44 -0.71 -6.23
CA LEU A 288 26.79 -0.23 -7.57
C LEU A 288 27.23 -1.40 -8.47
N SER A 289 27.98 -2.34 -7.91
CA SER A 289 28.39 -3.57 -8.59
C SER A 289 27.19 -4.46 -8.91
N SER A 290 26.21 -4.55 -8.00
CA SER A 290 24.90 -5.17 -8.26
C SER A 290 24.20 -4.50 -9.44
N ASP A 291 24.16 -3.17 -9.48
CA ASP A 291 23.48 -2.44 -10.55
C ASP A 291 24.13 -2.71 -11.91
N PHE A 292 25.46 -2.66 -11.98
CA PHE A 292 26.18 -3.01 -13.21
C PHE A 292 26.02 -4.49 -13.58
N ALA A 293 25.92 -5.40 -12.61
CA ALA A 293 25.64 -6.80 -12.87
C ALA A 293 24.22 -7.02 -13.43
N TYR A 294 23.21 -6.27 -12.95
CA TYR A 294 21.87 -6.25 -13.55
C TYR A 294 21.89 -5.68 -14.98
N ILE A 295 22.61 -4.58 -15.21
CA ILE A 295 22.79 -3.99 -16.55
C ILE A 295 23.47 -5.01 -17.49
N ALA A 296 24.52 -5.69 -17.02
CA ALA A 296 25.20 -6.72 -17.79
C ALA A 296 24.24 -7.89 -18.10
N SER A 297 23.46 -8.34 -17.13
CA SER A 297 22.45 -9.38 -17.32
C SER A 297 21.48 -9.02 -18.45
N ILE A 298 20.89 -7.82 -18.43
CA ILE A 298 19.90 -7.41 -19.44
C ILE A 298 20.53 -7.14 -20.81
N VAL A 299 21.72 -6.55 -20.87
CA VAL A 299 22.44 -6.31 -22.13
C VAL A 299 22.80 -7.63 -22.80
N ILE A 300 23.34 -8.59 -22.05
CA ILE A 300 23.66 -9.92 -22.57
C ILE A 300 22.37 -10.63 -22.99
N ALA A 301 21.28 -10.52 -22.23
CA ALA A 301 19.99 -11.09 -22.62
C ALA A 301 19.49 -10.51 -23.95
N VAL A 302 19.60 -9.20 -24.19
CA VAL A 302 19.24 -8.56 -25.46
C VAL A 302 20.12 -9.08 -26.61
N VAL A 303 21.44 -9.16 -26.42
CA VAL A 303 22.37 -9.67 -27.44
C VAL A 303 22.05 -11.13 -27.79
N LEU A 304 21.82 -11.97 -26.78
CA LEU A 304 21.47 -13.38 -26.97
C LEU A 304 20.08 -13.54 -27.57
N ALA A 305 19.11 -12.68 -27.24
CA ALA A 305 17.80 -12.66 -27.87
C ALA A 305 17.92 -12.38 -29.39
N VAL A 306 18.85 -11.50 -29.78
CA VAL A 306 19.14 -11.25 -31.20
C VAL A 306 19.85 -12.44 -31.85
N LYS A 307 20.86 -13.01 -31.19
CA LYS A 307 21.61 -14.19 -31.67
C LYS A 307 20.70 -15.41 -31.88
N LEU A 308 19.77 -15.64 -30.95
CA LEU A 308 18.75 -16.70 -31.03
C LEU A 308 17.62 -16.38 -32.01
N ARG A 309 17.63 -15.19 -32.63
CA ARG A 309 16.61 -14.70 -33.56
C ARG A 309 15.20 -14.86 -32.96
N LEU A 310 15.03 -14.46 -31.70
CA LEU A 310 13.77 -14.65 -30.98
C LEU A 310 12.57 -14.02 -31.69
N TRP A 311 12.76 -13.02 -32.56
CA TRP A 311 11.69 -12.47 -33.41
C TRP A 311 11.02 -13.49 -34.35
N LYS A 312 11.67 -14.63 -34.66
CA LYS A 312 11.11 -15.65 -35.55
C LYS A 312 10.14 -16.59 -34.84
N HIS A 313 10.50 -17.07 -33.65
CA HIS A 313 9.78 -18.15 -32.96
C HIS A 313 9.40 -17.82 -31.50
N HIS A 314 9.95 -16.75 -30.91
CA HIS A 314 9.81 -16.39 -29.49
C HIS A 314 9.59 -14.87 -29.30
N TRP A 315 8.79 -14.24 -30.17
CA TRP A 315 8.67 -12.77 -30.24
C TRP A 315 8.15 -12.12 -28.95
N VAL A 316 7.37 -12.84 -28.13
CA VAL A 316 6.90 -12.35 -26.83
C VAL A 316 8.05 -12.28 -25.82
N ILE A 317 8.97 -13.26 -25.81
CA ILE A 317 10.16 -13.20 -24.96
C ILE A 317 11.00 -11.99 -25.37
N LEU A 318 11.14 -11.74 -26.68
CA LEU A 318 11.79 -10.54 -27.18
C LEU A 318 11.08 -9.26 -26.73
N LEU A 319 9.76 -9.18 -26.86
CA LEU A 319 8.97 -8.02 -26.40
C LEU A 319 9.17 -7.76 -24.91
N LEU A 320 9.04 -8.78 -24.07
CA LEU A 320 9.26 -8.66 -22.62
C LEU A 320 10.69 -8.25 -22.30
N THR A 321 11.67 -8.75 -23.05
CA THR A 321 13.08 -8.35 -22.92
C THR A 321 13.27 -6.88 -23.25
N VAL A 322 12.66 -6.39 -24.34
CA VAL A 322 12.73 -4.98 -24.75
C VAL A 322 12.04 -4.07 -23.74
N VAL A 323 10.85 -4.45 -23.25
CA VAL A 323 10.11 -3.67 -22.25
C VAL A 323 10.86 -3.63 -20.92
N ALA A 324 11.37 -4.76 -20.44
CA ALA A 324 12.17 -4.83 -19.23
C ALA A 324 13.46 -4.01 -19.37
N ALA A 325 14.16 -4.11 -20.50
CA ALA A 325 15.34 -3.32 -20.79
C ALA A 325 15.04 -1.82 -20.82
N TYR A 326 13.99 -1.39 -21.53
CA TYR A 326 13.59 0.01 -21.60
C TYR A 326 13.25 0.57 -20.22
N TYR A 327 12.40 -0.12 -19.45
CA TYR A 327 12.02 0.32 -18.11
C TYR A 327 13.24 0.36 -17.19
N GLY A 328 14.02 -0.73 -17.12
CA GLY A 328 15.16 -0.83 -16.22
C GLY A 328 16.25 0.18 -16.56
N LEU A 329 16.60 0.36 -17.83
CA LEU A 329 17.59 1.35 -18.26
C LEU A 329 17.10 2.79 -18.04
N ARG A 330 15.79 3.06 -18.20
CA ARG A 330 15.21 4.37 -17.89
C ARG A 330 15.24 4.67 -16.40
N VAL A 331 14.89 3.69 -15.55
CA VAL A 331 14.94 3.83 -14.08
C VAL A 331 16.38 4.02 -13.64
N TRP A 332 17.30 3.18 -14.11
CA TRP A 332 18.73 3.31 -13.84
C TRP A 332 19.28 4.65 -14.32
N GLY A 333 18.95 5.09 -15.53
CA GLY A 333 19.42 6.36 -16.08
C GLY A 333 18.89 7.57 -15.28
N LYS A 334 17.60 7.57 -14.91
CA LYS A 334 17.05 8.59 -14.00
C LYS A 334 17.78 8.62 -12.66
N TRP A 335 18.14 7.46 -12.13
CA TRP A 335 18.86 7.38 -10.86
C TRP A 335 20.33 7.81 -11.00
N TYR A 336 21.08 7.20 -11.91
CA TYR A 336 22.52 7.38 -12.07
C TYR A 336 22.88 8.80 -12.50
N PHE A 337 22.07 9.41 -13.38
CA PHE A 337 22.34 10.76 -13.90
C PHE A 337 21.56 11.87 -13.19
N PHE A 338 20.43 11.58 -12.55
CA PHE A 338 19.56 12.61 -11.94
C PHE A 338 19.29 12.40 -10.43
N GLY A 339 19.97 11.45 -9.78
CA GLY A 339 20.12 11.40 -8.31
C GLY A 339 18.94 10.84 -7.49
N ALA A 340 17.93 10.21 -8.09
CA ALA A 340 16.72 9.78 -7.39
C ALA A 340 16.78 8.31 -6.86
N ASN A 341 16.67 8.10 -5.55
CA ASN A 341 16.37 6.83 -4.85
C ASN A 341 17.12 5.55 -5.31
N ARG A 342 18.33 5.37 -4.79
CA ARG A 342 19.24 4.24 -5.04
C ARG A 342 18.67 2.84 -4.79
N LYS A 343 17.77 2.66 -3.82
CA LYS A 343 17.28 1.33 -3.44
C LYS A 343 16.14 0.80 -4.34
N SER A 344 15.57 1.65 -5.21
CA SER A 344 14.47 1.25 -6.09
C SER A 344 14.94 0.49 -7.34
N PHE A 345 16.17 0.72 -7.83
CA PHE A 345 16.66 0.05 -9.04
C PHE A 345 16.97 -1.44 -8.80
N ALA A 346 17.82 -1.77 -7.84
CA ALA A 346 18.18 -3.17 -7.56
C ALA A 346 16.95 -4.04 -7.25
N LEU A 347 15.97 -3.49 -6.54
CA LEU A 347 14.72 -4.18 -6.25
C LEU A 347 13.88 -4.44 -7.51
N SER A 348 13.60 -3.39 -8.30
CA SER A 348 12.80 -3.52 -9.52
C SER A 348 13.49 -4.39 -10.58
N SER A 349 14.81 -4.25 -10.75
CA SER A 349 15.63 -5.06 -11.66
C SER A 349 15.74 -6.52 -11.22
N GLY A 350 15.80 -6.79 -9.92
CA GLY A 350 15.77 -8.15 -9.37
C GLY A 350 14.57 -8.95 -9.88
N PHE A 351 13.37 -8.36 -9.87
CA PHE A 351 12.19 -9.03 -10.41
C PHE A 351 12.07 -8.95 -11.93
N LEU A 352 12.29 -7.77 -12.52
CA LEU A 352 12.03 -7.54 -13.94
C LEU A 352 13.05 -8.22 -14.84
N PHE A 353 14.34 -8.24 -14.48
CA PHE A 353 15.40 -8.80 -15.33
C PHE A 353 15.50 -10.32 -15.25
N LEU A 354 14.86 -10.93 -14.24
CA LEU A 354 14.73 -12.39 -14.18
C LEU A 354 13.96 -12.93 -15.40
N ILE A 355 12.95 -12.20 -15.87
CA ILE A 355 12.11 -12.57 -17.02
C ILE A 355 12.95 -12.77 -18.30
N PRO A 356 13.72 -11.78 -18.79
CA PRO A 356 14.57 -11.95 -19.96
C PRO A 356 15.71 -12.94 -19.73
N ALA A 357 16.30 -13.00 -18.54
CA ALA A 357 17.35 -13.97 -18.23
C ALA A 357 16.87 -15.42 -18.36
N LEU A 358 15.71 -15.74 -17.79
CA LEU A 358 15.07 -17.06 -17.93
C LEU A 358 14.55 -17.31 -19.35
N GLY A 359 14.03 -16.28 -20.02
CA GLY A 359 13.50 -16.39 -21.38
C GLY A 359 14.58 -16.77 -22.41
N VAL A 360 15.74 -16.13 -22.34
CA VAL A 360 16.90 -16.46 -23.18
C VAL A 360 17.46 -17.84 -22.85
N LEU A 361 17.56 -18.18 -21.55
CA LEU A 361 17.99 -19.50 -21.12
C LEU A 361 17.07 -20.60 -21.68
N HIS A 362 15.75 -20.40 -21.57
CA HIS A 362 14.77 -21.33 -22.12
C HIS A 362 14.98 -21.56 -23.62
N ALA A 363 15.12 -20.47 -24.39
CA ALA A 363 15.31 -20.53 -25.83
C ALA A 363 16.68 -21.10 -26.26
N GLY A 364 17.67 -21.10 -25.37
CA GLY A 364 19.02 -21.60 -25.66
C GLY A 364 19.24 -23.08 -25.34
N ILE A 365 18.74 -23.58 -24.20
CA ILE A 365 19.05 -24.94 -23.69
C ILE A 365 17.84 -25.82 -23.40
N ASP A 366 16.63 -25.32 -23.63
CA ASP A 366 15.37 -25.96 -23.24
C ASP A 366 15.29 -26.31 -21.73
N LEU A 367 14.90 -25.32 -20.93
CA LEU A 367 14.63 -25.50 -19.49
C LEU A 367 13.69 -26.68 -19.18
N ARG A 368 12.87 -27.16 -20.13
CA ARG A 368 12.04 -28.36 -19.94
C ARG A 368 12.88 -29.61 -19.66
N ARG A 369 14.07 -29.75 -20.25
CA ARG A 369 14.98 -30.89 -20.03
C ARG A 369 15.59 -30.90 -18.62
N PHE A 370 15.70 -29.73 -18.00
CA PHE A 370 16.15 -29.62 -16.60
C PHE A 370 15.02 -29.94 -15.62
N LEU A 371 13.81 -29.46 -15.92
CA LEU A 371 12.63 -29.65 -15.08
C LEU A 371 12.03 -31.08 -15.17
N TYR A 372 12.14 -31.77 -16.32
CA TYR A 372 11.63 -33.14 -16.52
C TYR A 372 12.75 -34.09 -16.93
N SER A 373 12.66 -35.37 -16.55
CA SER A 373 13.51 -36.40 -17.17
C SER A 373 12.97 -36.80 -18.55
N GLU A 374 13.84 -37.22 -19.48
CA GLU A 374 13.41 -37.73 -20.80
C GLU A 374 12.40 -38.89 -20.67
N ALA A 375 12.59 -39.75 -19.66
CA ALA A 375 11.67 -40.84 -19.33
C ALA A 375 10.29 -40.36 -18.84
N HIS A 376 10.21 -39.18 -18.22
CA HIS A 376 8.95 -38.57 -17.78
C HIS A 376 8.24 -37.85 -18.94
N SER A 377 8.98 -37.17 -19.81
CA SER A 377 8.44 -36.52 -21.02
C SER A 377 7.77 -37.53 -21.96
N ALA A 378 8.34 -38.74 -22.08
CA ALA A 378 7.79 -39.82 -22.90
C ALA A 378 6.60 -40.56 -22.28
N ARG A 379 6.41 -40.52 -20.94
CA ARG A 379 5.33 -41.23 -20.22
C ARG A 379 4.22 -40.32 -19.69
N SER A 380 4.47 -39.02 -19.56
CA SER A 380 3.55 -38.10 -18.91
C SER A 380 2.47 -37.61 -19.89
N THR A 381 1.32 -38.27 -19.84
CA THR A 381 0.07 -37.79 -20.45
C THR A 381 -0.57 -36.64 -19.67
N LYS A 382 0.12 -36.03 -18.69
CA LYS A 382 -0.46 -34.97 -17.83
C LYS A 382 0.42 -33.72 -17.80
N PRO A 383 0.04 -32.64 -18.50
CA PRO A 383 0.87 -31.47 -18.65
C PRO A 383 0.85 -30.60 -17.40
N ALA A 384 1.99 -29.96 -17.14
CA ALA A 384 2.21 -28.98 -16.09
C ALA A 384 1.27 -27.77 -16.13
N GLU A 385 0.66 -27.52 -17.29
CA GLU A 385 -0.44 -26.56 -17.44
C GLU A 385 -1.56 -26.78 -16.42
N THR A 386 -1.68 -28.00 -15.88
CA THR A 386 -2.66 -28.35 -14.84
C THR A 386 -2.39 -27.70 -13.48
N LEU A 387 -1.19 -27.19 -13.24
CA LEU A 387 -0.82 -26.41 -12.04
C LEU A 387 -1.14 -24.92 -12.19
N LEU A 388 -1.19 -24.40 -13.43
CA LEU A 388 -1.34 -22.97 -13.70
C LEU A 388 -2.61 -22.38 -13.08
N ALA A 389 -3.75 -23.07 -13.24
CA ALA A 389 -5.02 -22.64 -12.68
C ALA A 389 -5.06 -22.72 -11.13
N PRO A 390 -4.79 -23.85 -10.48
CA PRO A 390 -4.84 -23.93 -9.02
C PRO A 390 -3.79 -23.04 -8.33
N ALA A 391 -2.58 -22.91 -8.88
CA ALA A 391 -1.58 -21.99 -8.34
C ALA A 391 -2.03 -20.52 -8.46
N GLY A 392 -2.58 -20.14 -9.62
CA GLY A 392 -3.10 -18.80 -9.88
C GLY A 392 -4.30 -18.43 -8.99
N ILE A 393 -5.25 -19.34 -8.82
CA ILE A 393 -6.38 -19.14 -7.90
C ILE A 393 -5.86 -19.01 -6.47
N TRP A 394 -4.95 -19.90 -6.05
CA TRP A 394 -4.46 -19.90 -4.68
C TRP A 394 -3.68 -18.63 -4.35
N ILE A 395 -2.72 -18.19 -5.18
CA ILE A 395 -1.98 -16.95 -4.90
C ILE A 395 -2.89 -15.71 -4.88
N THR A 396 -3.93 -15.70 -5.72
CA THR A 396 -4.93 -14.62 -5.75
C THR A 396 -5.72 -14.60 -4.45
N LEU A 397 -6.27 -15.74 -4.03
CA LEU A 397 -7.01 -15.85 -2.77
C LEU A 397 -6.13 -15.60 -1.55
N LEU A 398 -4.90 -16.13 -1.54
CA LEU A 398 -3.95 -15.92 -0.45
C LEU A 398 -3.72 -14.43 -0.21
N LEU A 399 -3.37 -13.69 -1.27
CA LEU A 399 -2.96 -12.29 -1.17
C LEU A 399 -4.13 -11.29 -1.10
N ALA A 400 -5.22 -11.55 -1.81
CA ALA A 400 -6.32 -10.58 -1.93
C ALA A 400 -7.56 -10.93 -1.10
N ALA A 401 -7.67 -12.13 -0.53
CA ALA A 401 -8.83 -12.55 0.25
C ALA A 401 -8.45 -13.06 1.65
N TYR A 402 -7.71 -14.16 1.73
CA TYR A 402 -7.47 -14.85 2.99
C TYR A 402 -6.62 -14.06 3.98
N LEU A 403 -5.41 -13.63 3.60
CA LEU A 403 -4.54 -12.86 4.51
C LEU A 403 -5.13 -11.48 4.87
N PRO A 404 -5.77 -10.74 3.94
CA PRO A 404 -6.51 -9.52 4.30
C PRO A 404 -7.65 -9.79 5.31
N VAL A 405 -8.46 -10.82 5.11
CA VAL A 405 -9.53 -11.19 6.05
C VAL A 405 -8.95 -11.60 7.40
N GLN A 406 -7.84 -12.33 7.42
CA GLN A 406 -7.16 -12.69 8.64
C GLN A 406 -6.69 -11.45 9.41
N ALA A 407 -6.07 -10.48 8.73
CA ALA A 407 -5.63 -9.22 9.33
C ALA A 407 -6.82 -8.33 9.77
N TYR A 408 -7.92 -8.34 9.02
CA TYR A 408 -9.14 -7.64 9.41
C TYR A 408 -9.70 -8.19 10.73
N CYS A 409 -9.81 -9.51 10.85
CA CYS A 409 -10.34 -10.16 12.05
C CYS A 409 -9.45 -10.00 13.30
N THR A 410 -8.21 -9.48 13.18
CA THR A 410 -7.38 -9.16 14.34
C THR A 410 -7.67 -7.80 14.97
N ALA A 411 -8.30 -6.88 14.22
CA ALA A 411 -8.59 -5.52 14.69
C ALA A 411 -9.73 -4.91 13.86
N VAL A 412 -10.93 -5.49 13.96
CA VAL A 412 -12.10 -5.16 13.13
C VAL A 412 -12.48 -3.69 13.28
N GLU A 413 -12.32 -3.15 14.48
CA GLU A 413 -12.63 -1.78 14.88
C GLU A 413 -11.83 -0.69 14.14
N ILE A 414 -10.67 -1.03 13.57
CA ILE A 414 -9.78 -0.10 12.84
C ILE A 414 -10.25 0.10 11.39
N PHE A 415 -10.91 -0.90 10.82
CA PHE A 415 -11.25 -0.96 9.40
C PHE A 415 -12.70 -0.58 9.14
N SER A 416 -13.06 -0.53 7.86
CA SER A 416 -14.44 -0.33 7.44
C SER A 416 -15.31 -1.55 7.77
N THR A 417 -16.63 -1.41 7.61
CA THR A 417 -17.58 -2.51 7.81
C THR A 417 -17.23 -3.73 6.94
N PRO A 418 -17.60 -4.96 7.37
CA PRO A 418 -17.20 -6.18 6.69
C PRO A 418 -17.62 -6.22 5.21
N ASP A 419 -18.77 -5.66 4.86
CA ASP A 419 -19.26 -5.55 3.48
C ASP A 419 -18.33 -4.71 2.60
N VAL A 420 -17.82 -3.58 3.10
CA VAL A 420 -16.85 -2.72 2.40
C VAL A 420 -15.50 -3.43 2.24
N VAL A 421 -15.01 -4.07 3.31
CA VAL A 421 -13.73 -4.80 3.28
C VAL A 421 -13.79 -5.98 2.32
N LEU A 422 -14.88 -6.75 2.34
CA LEU A 422 -15.11 -7.84 1.41
C LEU A 422 -15.29 -7.33 -0.03
N ALA A 423 -15.95 -6.18 -0.24
CA ALA A 423 -16.07 -5.55 -1.56
C ALA A 423 -14.69 -5.16 -2.13
N LYS A 424 -13.83 -4.55 -1.31
CA LYS A 424 -12.45 -4.22 -1.69
C LYS A 424 -11.62 -5.47 -1.96
N SER A 425 -11.77 -6.51 -1.13
CA SER A 425 -11.13 -7.81 -1.33
C SER A 425 -11.51 -8.45 -2.68
N LEU A 426 -12.79 -8.37 -3.08
CA LEU A 426 -13.23 -8.83 -4.40
C LEU A 426 -12.56 -8.05 -5.54
N LEU A 427 -12.42 -6.73 -5.39
CA LEU A 427 -11.71 -5.90 -6.37
C LEU A 427 -10.24 -6.29 -6.48
N TRP A 428 -9.55 -6.50 -5.35
CA TRP A 428 -8.15 -6.97 -5.35
C TRP A 428 -8.02 -8.35 -5.97
N CYS A 429 -8.96 -9.26 -5.71
CA CYS A 429 -9.01 -10.58 -6.34
C CYS A 429 -9.15 -10.45 -7.86
N ALA A 430 -10.00 -9.55 -8.35
CA ALA A 430 -10.14 -9.26 -9.77
C ALA A 430 -8.84 -8.70 -10.35
N GLY A 431 -8.22 -7.72 -9.68
CA GLY A 431 -6.95 -7.11 -10.12
C GLY A 431 -5.81 -8.11 -10.25
N ILE A 432 -5.50 -8.84 -9.16
CA ILE A 432 -4.46 -9.89 -9.17
C ILE A 432 -4.84 -11.01 -10.15
N GLY A 433 -6.11 -11.40 -10.18
CA GLY A 433 -6.61 -12.42 -11.10
C GLY A 433 -6.43 -12.06 -12.58
N VAL A 434 -6.63 -10.80 -12.96
CA VAL A 434 -6.37 -10.30 -14.32
C VAL A 434 -4.88 -10.38 -14.65
N VAL A 435 -3.99 -10.02 -13.72
CA VAL A 435 -2.54 -10.14 -13.92
C VAL A 435 -2.14 -11.61 -14.14
N VAL A 436 -2.65 -12.52 -13.31
CA VAL A 436 -2.43 -13.96 -13.45
C VAL A 436 -3.00 -14.49 -14.77
N TRP A 437 -4.19 -14.02 -15.17
CA TRP A 437 -4.82 -14.39 -16.44
C TRP A 437 -4.01 -13.91 -17.63
N LEU A 438 -3.53 -12.65 -17.63
CA LEU A 438 -2.66 -12.10 -18.67
C LEU A 438 -1.37 -12.92 -18.78
N PHE A 439 -0.74 -13.25 -17.65
CA PHE A 439 0.43 -14.14 -17.63
C PHE A 439 0.13 -15.51 -18.27
N ALA A 440 -0.98 -16.15 -17.89
CA ALA A 440 -1.41 -17.43 -18.45
C ALA A 440 -1.78 -17.35 -19.94
N PHE A 441 -2.37 -16.23 -20.37
CA PHE A 441 -2.77 -15.96 -21.75
C PHE A 441 -1.54 -15.79 -22.65
N LEU A 442 -0.58 -14.95 -22.23
CA LEU A 442 0.69 -14.75 -22.92
C LEU A 442 1.47 -16.07 -23.02
N ALA A 443 1.54 -16.85 -21.93
CA ALA A 443 2.14 -18.18 -21.97
C ALA A 443 1.42 -19.13 -22.96
N GLY A 444 0.12 -18.94 -23.16
CA GLY A 444 -0.68 -19.64 -24.18
C GLY A 444 -0.27 -19.29 -25.61
N ILE A 445 -0.07 -17.99 -25.89
CA ILE A 445 0.34 -17.51 -27.23
C ILE A 445 1.72 -18.06 -27.61
N VAL A 446 2.62 -18.16 -26.63
CA VAL A 446 4.02 -18.58 -26.84
C VAL A 446 4.20 -20.11 -26.81
N GLY A 447 3.16 -20.87 -26.46
CA GLY A 447 3.27 -22.33 -26.29
C GLY A 447 4.03 -22.75 -25.03
N SER A 448 4.24 -21.84 -24.06
CA SER A 448 5.03 -22.06 -22.84
C SER A 448 4.18 -22.34 -21.59
N ARG A 449 2.91 -22.73 -21.75
CA ARG A 449 1.95 -22.97 -20.64
C ARG A 449 2.47 -23.91 -19.55
N ASN A 450 3.26 -24.92 -19.93
CA ASN A 450 3.85 -25.85 -18.98
C ASN A 450 4.88 -25.19 -18.07
N PHE A 451 5.77 -24.39 -18.65
CA PHE A 451 6.75 -23.62 -17.89
C PHE A 451 6.05 -22.61 -16.96
N ALA A 452 5.04 -21.90 -17.49
CA ALA A 452 4.26 -20.95 -16.70
C ALA A 452 3.57 -21.62 -15.49
N GLY A 453 3.04 -22.84 -15.68
CA GLY A 453 2.42 -23.61 -14.60
C GLY A 453 3.39 -23.95 -13.46
N TYR A 454 4.62 -24.36 -13.78
CA TYR A 454 5.64 -24.63 -12.77
C TYR A 454 6.19 -23.37 -12.12
N PHE A 455 6.44 -22.32 -12.90
CA PHE A 455 6.92 -21.05 -12.37
C PHE A 455 5.92 -20.48 -11.35
N LEU A 456 4.66 -20.35 -11.76
CA LEU A 456 3.61 -19.84 -10.89
C LEU A 456 3.44 -20.75 -9.67
N GLY A 457 3.41 -22.08 -9.87
CA GLY A 457 3.33 -23.02 -8.75
C GLY A 457 4.50 -22.88 -7.76
N ALA A 458 5.71 -22.65 -8.22
CA ALA A 458 6.87 -22.49 -7.36
C ALA A 458 6.79 -21.19 -6.54
N VAL A 459 6.41 -20.08 -7.17
CA VAL A 459 6.19 -18.78 -6.49
C VAL A 459 5.07 -18.88 -5.47
N THR A 460 3.93 -19.45 -5.87
CA THR A 460 2.78 -19.65 -4.99
C THR A 460 3.14 -20.50 -3.78
N LEU A 461 3.90 -21.60 -3.98
CA LEU A 461 4.35 -22.45 -2.88
C LEU A 461 5.26 -21.68 -1.92
N LEU A 462 6.21 -20.91 -2.44
CA LEU A 462 7.13 -20.10 -1.61
C LEU A 462 6.34 -19.11 -0.74
N PHE A 463 5.39 -18.39 -1.32
CA PHE A 463 4.56 -17.42 -0.61
C PHE A 463 3.70 -18.09 0.47
N THR A 464 3.19 -19.30 0.17
CA THR A 464 2.45 -20.10 1.14
C THR A 464 3.32 -20.51 2.33
N VAL A 465 4.57 -20.91 2.08
CA VAL A 465 5.52 -21.29 3.14
C VAL A 465 5.80 -20.11 4.06
N TYR A 466 6.09 -18.91 3.53
CA TYR A 466 6.31 -17.73 4.37
C TYR A 466 5.06 -17.27 5.11
N ALA A 467 3.89 -17.33 4.46
CA ALA A 467 2.64 -16.92 5.09
C ALA A 467 2.24 -17.79 6.29
N PHE A 468 2.50 -19.11 6.23
CA PHE A 468 1.97 -20.05 7.24
C PHE A 468 3.01 -20.80 8.06
N LEU A 469 4.16 -21.13 7.49
CA LEU A 469 5.17 -21.97 8.16
C LEU A 469 6.30 -21.14 8.77
N LEU A 470 6.53 -19.94 8.25
CA LEU A 470 7.63 -19.06 8.66
C LEU A 470 7.15 -17.61 8.86
N PRO A 471 6.15 -17.35 9.72
CA PRO A 471 5.88 -15.98 10.14
C PRO A 471 7.10 -15.43 10.90
N LEU A 472 7.53 -14.22 10.54
CA LEU A 472 8.59 -13.54 11.28
C LEU A 472 7.95 -12.90 12.53
N ASP A 473 8.47 -13.21 13.71
CA ASP A 473 8.02 -12.57 14.95
C ASP A 473 8.52 -11.13 15.01
N THR A 474 7.63 -10.21 14.67
CA THR A 474 7.85 -8.76 14.73
C THR A 474 6.99 -8.11 15.81
N GLY A 475 6.42 -8.90 16.72
CA GLY A 475 5.44 -8.44 17.71
C GLY A 475 4.07 -8.09 17.08
N THR A 476 3.23 -7.41 17.86
CA THR A 476 1.92 -6.91 17.43
C THR A 476 2.05 -5.75 16.44
N ILE A 477 1.03 -5.59 15.59
CA ILE A 477 0.85 -4.38 14.80
C ILE A 477 -0.15 -3.51 15.57
N ASP A 478 0.29 -2.35 16.04
CA ASP A 478 -0.54 -1.37 16.73
C ASP A 478 -0.45 -0.03 15.99
N ALA A 479 -1.56 0.67 15.81
CA ALA A 479 -1.62 1.94 15.09
C ALA A 479 -0.91 1.92 13.71
N PHE A 480 -1.06 0.82 12.96
CA PHE A 480 -0.36 0.57 11.69
C PHE A 480 1.18 0.55 11.82
N GLN A 481 1.71 0.19 12.98
CA GLN A 481 3.14 0.09 13.24
C GLN A 481 3.51 -1.25 13.86
N ILE A 482 4.72 -1.70 13.54
CA ILE A 482 5.26 -2.95 14.05
C ILE A 482 5.93 -2.65 15.39
N SER A 483 5.49 -3.32 16.47
CA SER A 483 6.02 -3.12 17.84
C SER A 483 7.48 -3.53 18.01
N ASN A 484 7.96 -4.54 17.28
CA ASN A 484 9.37 -4.94 17.28
C ASN A 484 9.98 -4.90 15.87
N PRO A 485 10.29 -3.69 15.34
CA PRO A 485 10.84 -3.53 14.00
C PRO A 485 12.27 -4.08 13.90
N SER A 486 12.96 -4.33 15.02
CA SER A 486 14.34 -4.84 15.03
C SER A 486 14.49 -6.20 14.34
N ALA A 487 13.44 -7.04 14.38
CA ALA A 487 13.43 -8.36 13.75
C ALA A 487 13.57 -8.29 12.22
N LEU A 488 13.17 -7.18 11.60
CA LEU A 488 13.24 -6.97 10.15
C LEU A 488 14.66 -6.77 9.63
N PHE A 489 15.59 -6.36 10.49
CA PHE A 489 16.93 -5.94 10.07
C PHE A 489 18.00 -6.99 10.33
N ARG A 490 17.66 -8.18 10.86
CA ARG A 490 18.63 -9.22 11.22
C ARG A 490 19.30 -9.83 9.99
N SER A 491 20.63 -10.02 10.04
CA SER A 491 21.39 -10.73 9.00
C SER A 491 20.97 -12.20 8.87
N ALA A 492 20.47 -12.80 9.95
CA ALA A 492 19.90 -14.14 9.96
C ALA A 492 18.73 -14.30 8.96
N ASN A 493 18.01 -13.22 8.64
CA ASN A 493 16.92 -13.25 7.67
C ASN A 493 17.43 -13.63 6.28
N LEU A 494 18.58 -13.09 5.85
CA LEU A 494 19.19 -13.41 4.55
C LEU A 494 19.59 -14.89 4.45
N PHE A 495 20.19 -15.43 5.52
CA PHE A 495 20.60 -16.84 5.57
C PHE A 495 19.40 -17.79 5.62
N THR A 496 18.37 -17.43 6.39
CA THR A 496 17.12 -18.19 6.48
C THR A 496 16.45 -18.21 5.11
N ASP A 497 16.30 -17.06 4.47
CA ASP A 497 15.65 -16.97 3.18
C ASP A 497 16.37 -17.80 2.11
N PHE A 498 17.70 -17.72 2.06
CA PHE A 498 18.51 -18.57 1.18
C PHE A 498 18.25 -20.06 1.41
N SER A 499 18.29 -20.49 2.68
CA SER A 499 18.10 -21.89 3.05
C SER A 499 16.70 -22.39 2.69
N VAL A 500 15.66 -21.59 2.99
CA VAL A 500 14.26 -21.89 2.70
C VAL A 500 14.05 -21.97 1.19
N ILE A 501 14.56 -21.00 0.42
CA ILE A 501 14.47 -20.98 -1.03
C ILE A 501 15.10 -22.25 -1.64
N VAL A 502 16.29 -22.63 -1.19
CA VAL A 502 17.00 -23.84 -1.67
C VAL A 502 16.19 -25.10 -1.33
N VAL A 503 15.71 -25.24 -0.10
CA VAL A 503 14.95 -26.41 0.34
C VAL A 503 13.59 -26.51 -0.38
N VAL A 504 12.83 -25.42 -0.44
CA VAL A 504 11.50 -25.38 -1.05
C VAL A 504 11.60 -25.63 -2.56
N PHE A 505 12.50 -24.94 -3.27
CA PHE A 505 12.67 -25.19 -4.71
C PHE A 505 13.29 -26.56 -4.99
N GLY A 506 14.22 -27.03 -4.16
CA GLY A 506 14.79 -28.38 -4.27
C GLY A 506 13.71 -29.46 -4.14
N ALA A 507 12.87 -29.38 -3.11
CA ALA A 507 11.73 -30.28 -2.91
C ALA A 507 10.70 -30.17 -4.04
N TYR A 508 10.40 -28.94 -4.50
CA TYR A 508 9.49 -28.69 -5.61
C TYR A 508 9.98 -29.34 -6.91
N ILE A 509 11.25 -29.16 -7.27
CA ILE A 509 11.88 -29.78 -8.44
C ILE A 509 11.89 -31.30 -8.30
N TRP A 510 12.22 -31.83 -7.11
CA TRP A 510 12.19 -33.27 -6.85
C TRP A 510 10.79 -33.89 -7.04
N LEU A 511 9.73 -33.23 -6.55
CA LEU A 511 8.34 -33.65 -6.73
C LEU A 511 7.92 -33.64 -8.21
N ILE A 512 8.40 -32.67 -8.98
CA ILE A 512 8.16 -32.60 -10.43
C ILE A 512 8.87 -33.74 -11.15
N ARG A 513 10.17 -33.93 -10.88
CA ARG A 513 11.00 -34.95 -11.53
C ARG A 513 10.56 -36.38 -11.20
N SER A 514 10.02 -36.60 -10.00
CA SER A 514 9.45 -37.87 -9.57
C SER A 514 8.03 -38.11 -10.10
N GLY A 515 7.42 -37.15 -10.79
CA GLY A 515 6.09 -37.28 -11.39
C GLY A 515 4.91 -37.10 -10.43
N HIS A 516 5.15 -36.53 -9.25
CA HIS A 516 4.15 -36.30 -8.20
C HIS A 516 3.44 -34.93 -8.32
N THR A 517 3.35 -34.36 -9.53
CA THR A 517 2.69 -33.05 -9.76
C THR A 517 1.23 -32.99 -9.30
N ARG A 518 0.55 -34.14 -9.26
CA ARG A 518 -0.80 -34.27 -8.68
C ARG A 518 -0.84 -33.90 -7.19
N TRP A 519 0.21 -34.17 -6.43
CA TRP A 519 0.27 -33.87 -5.00
C TRP A 519 0.35 -32.36 -4.79
N ILE A 520 1.20 -31.68 -5.55
CA ILE A 520 1.30 -30.21 -5.55
C ILE A 520 -0.06 -29.58 -5.88
N LYS A 521 -0.74 -30.10 -6.91
CA LYS A 521 -2.09 -29.67 -7.27
C LYS A 521 -3.06 -29.86 -6.10
N SER A 522 -3.05 -31.03 -5.46
CA SER A 522 -3.92 -31.32 -4.31
C SER A 522 -3.66 -30.37 -3.15
N VAL A 523 -2.40 -30.05 -2.86
CA VAL A 523 -2.04 -29.06 -1.82
C VAL A 523 -2.66 -27.70 -2.13
N PHE A 524 -2.52 -27.16 -3.34
CA PHE A 524 -3.15 -25.89 -3.69
C PHE A 524 -4.68 -25.92 -3.61
N VAL A 525 -5.31 -27.02 -4.04
CA VAL A 525 -6.77 -27.18 -3.91
C VAL A 525 -7.18 -27.22 -2.44
N LEU A 526 -6.43 -27.93 -1.59
CA LEU A 526 -6.67 -27.96 -0.14
C LEU A 526 -6.48 -26.58 0.50
N CYS A 527 -5.46 -25.82 0.10
CA CYS A 527 -5.26 -24.45 0.57
C CYS A 527 -6.43 -23.54 0.16
N ILE A 528 -6.92 -23.63 -1.08
CA ILE A 528 -8.09 -22.85 -1.55
C ILE A 528 -9.34 -23.18 -0.73
N VAL A 529 -9.63 -24.48 -0.53
CA VAL A 529 -10.81 -24.88 0.24
C VAL A 529 -10.65 -24.49 1.71
N GLY A 530 -9.48 -24.76 2.29
CA GLY A 530 -9.14 -24.43 3.67
C GLY A 530 -9.20 -22.93 3.94
N SER A 531 -8.76 -22.09 3.02
CA SER A 531 -8.81 -20.64 3.17
C SER A 531 -10.23 -20.08 3.13
N LEU A 532 -11.10 -20.65 2.28
CA LEU A 532 -12.50 -20.24 2.24
C LEU A 532 -13.22 -20.66 3.52
N VAL A 533 -13.02 -21.90 3.98
CA VAL A 533 -13.62 -22.39 5.23
C VAL A 533 -13.11 -21.61 6.43
N ASN A 534 -11.79 -21.46 6.56
CA ASN A 534 -11.19 -20.76 7.70
C ASN A 534 -11.48 -19.25 7.65
N GLY A 535 -11.45 -18.63 6.47
CA GLY A 535 -11.81 -17.21 6.31
C GLY A 535 -13.26 -16.94 6.71
N SER A 536 -14.22 -17.78 6.27
CA SER A 536 -15.61 -17.70 6.73
C SER A 536 -15.75 -17.95 8.23
N TYR A 537 -14.96 -18.86 8.80
CA TYR A 537 -14.95 -19.13 10.24
C TYR A 537 -14.42 -17.95 11.06
N LEU A 538 -13.31 -17.32 10.64
CA LEU A 538 -12.76 -16.12 11.27
C LEU A 538 -13.77 -14.97 11.25
N LEU A 539 -14.39 -14.73 10.09
CA LEU A 539 -15.44 -13.74 9.95
C LEU A 539 -16.61 -14.05 10.89
N TRP A 540 -17.07 -15.30 10.93
CA TRP A 540 -18.14 -15.74 11.83
C TRP A 540 -17.81 -15.53 13.32
N GLN A 541 -16.56 -15.77 13.73
CA GLN A 541 -16.11 -15.49 15.09
C GLN A 541 -16.11 -13.99 15.38
N SER A 542 -15.62 -13.18 14.45
CA SER A 542 -15.53 -11.72 14.61
C SER A 542 -16.86 -10.98 14.49
N ARG A 543 -17.95 -11.65 14.09
CA ARG A 543 -19.25 -11.00 13.84
C ARG A 543 -19.83 -10.19 15.00
N GLY A 544 -19.49 -10.57 16.23
CA GLY A 544 -19.92 -9.84 17.43
C GLY A 544 -19.30 -8.45 17.53
N GLN A 545 -18.21 -8.20 16.82
CA GLN A 545 -17.48 -6.94 16.75
C GLN A 545 -17.88 -6.08 15.53
N TRP A 546 -18.74 -6.58 14.65
CA TRP A 546 -19.09 -5.90 13.38
C TRP A 546 -20.15 -4.80 13.54
N GLN A 547 -20.90 -4.81 14.65
CA GLN A 547 -21.98 -3.84 14.87
C GLN A 547 -21.44 -2.55 15.48
N THR A 548 -20.85 -1.70 14.65
CA THR A 548 -20.60 -0.30 15.01
C THR A 548 -20.95 0.62 13.84
N ASP A 549 -22.21 0.61 13.42
CA ASP A 549 -22.70 1.61 12.46
C ASP A 549 -23.10 2.94 13.12
N THR A 550 -23.06 3.09 14.45
CA THR A 550 -23.44 4.35 15.12
C THR A 550 -22.78 4.63 16.47
N ALA A 551 -21.86 3.79 16.96
CA ALA A 551 -21.19 4.02 18.23
C ALA A 551 -19.75 4.57 17.99
N PRO A 552 -19.38 5.72 18.58
CA PRO A 552 -18.00 6.21 18.51
C PRO A 552 -17.06 5.12 19.02
N ARG A 553 -16.08 4.75 18.18
CA ARG A 553 -15.09 3.69 18.41
C ARG A 553 -14.55 3.74 19.84
N GLU A 554 -14.96 2.78 20.65
CA GLU A 554 -14.42 2.49 21.99
C GLU A 554 -13.20 1.56 21.87
N THR A 555 -12.21 1.91 21.05
CA THR A 555 -10.83 1.57 21.44
C THR A 555 -10.47 2.61 22.48
N ALA A 556 -10.59 2.25 23.76
CA ALA A 556 -10.30 3.05 24.95
C ALA A 556 -9.71 4.44 24.64
N ALA A 557 -10.57 5.39 24.24
CA ALA A 557 -10.13 6.73 23.85
C ALA A 557 -9.50 7.52 25.02
N ASP A 558 -9.54 6.93 26.21
CA ASP A 558 -9.00 7.45 27.45
C ASP A 558 -7.76 6.69 27.96
N GLU A 559 -7.36 5.55 27.35
CA GLU A 559 -6.12 4.87 27.73
C GLU A 559 -4.92 5.48 26.98
N LEU A 560 -4.12 6.23 27.72
CA LEU A 560 -2.83 6.74 27.25
C LEU A 560 -1.81 5.58 27.21
N PRO A 561 -0.85 5.61 26.27
CA PRO A 561 0.16 4.55 26.20
C PRO A 561 1.00 4.50 27.48
N ASP A 562 1.48 3.31 27.87
CA ASP A 562 2.25 3.08 29.11
C ASP A 562 3.44 4.05 29.29
N TYR A 563 4.07 4.46 28.19
CA TYR A 563 5.22 5.37 28.24
C TYR A 563 4.83 6.85 28.45
N ASN A 564 3.55 7.21 28.37
CA ASN A 564 3.06 8.59 28.46
C ASN A 564 3.57 9.28 29.73
N ASP A 565 3.43 8.59 30.86
CA ASP A 565 3.78 9.13 32.17
C ASP A 565 5.28 9.46 32.28
N ARG A 566 6.12 8.71 31.57
CA ARG A 566 7.56 8.95 31.51
C ARG A 566 7.91 10.02 30.48
N LEU A 567 7.25 10.05 29.33
CA LEU A 567 7.50 11.03 28.27
C LEU A 567 7.11 12.45 28.71
N PHE A 568 5.93 12.63 29.31
CA PHE A 568 5.40 13.94 29.73
C PHE A 568 5.41 14.16 31.25
N GLY A 569 6.08 13.29 32.00
CA GLY A 569 6.26 13.46 33.45
C GLY A 569 7.47 14.32 33.83
N PHE A 570 7.30 15.25 34.76
CA PHE A 570 8.34 16.14 35.27
C PHE A 570 8.71 15.84 36.73
N SER A 571 9.89 16.29 37.16
CA SER A 571 10.29 16.23 38.56
C SER A 571 10.01 17.54 39.28
N LYS A 572 9.48 17.45 40.50
CA LYS A 572 9.32 18.62 41.39
C LYS A 572 10.60 18.97 42.16
N THR A 573 11.50 18.00 42.32
CA THR A 573 12.71 18.13 43.17
C THR A 573 14.00 18.12 42.37
N GLY A 574 14.05 17.36 41.27
CA GLY A 574 15.17 17.33 40.34
C GLY A 574 15.11 18.44 39.30
N GLU A 575 16.22 18.67 38.62
CA GLU A 575 16.29 19.55 37.44
C GLU A 575 15.52 18.94 36.26
N ASN A 576 14.79 19.75 35.50
CA ASN A 576 14.16 19.32 34.24
C ASN A 576 14.73 20.11 33.05
N ILE A 577 14.95 19.42 31.94
CA ILE A 577 15.30 20.02 30.65
C ILE A 577 14.33 19.46 29.61
N VAL A 578 13.64 20.35 28.92
CA VAL A 578 12.77 19.99 27.79
C VAL A 578 13.17 20.79 26.56
N VAL A 579 13.43 20.08 25.47
CA VAL A 579 13.76 20.62 24.16
C VAL A 579 12.62 20.28 23.23
N VAL A 580 11.92 21.30 22.73
CA VAL A 580 10.90 21.16 21.71
C VAL A 580 11.48 21.62 20.39
N MET A 581 11.73 20.66 19.50
CA MET A 581 12.22 20.92 18.15
C MET A 581 11.02 21.08 17.22
N MET A 582 10.88 22.27 16.63
CA MET A 582 9.80 22.63 15.71
C MET A 582 10.37 22.72 14.29
N ASP A 583 10.17 21.66 13.51
CA ASP A 583 10.79 21.50 12.20
C ASP A 583 10.42 22.66 11.25
N ALA A 584 11.45 23.25 10.64
CA ALA A 584 11.34 24.32 9.65
C ALA A 584 10.67 25.63 10.14
N PHE A 585 10.52 25.86 11.46
CA PHE A 585 10.05 27.16 11.98
C PHE A 585 11.04 28.27 11.57
N THR A 586 10.54 29.29 10.89
CA THR A 586 11.31 30.42 10.39
C THR A 586 11.55 31.45 11.51
N GLY A 587 12.81 31.61 11.92
CA GLY A 587 13.17 32.45 13.07
C GLY A 587 12.75 33.93 12.94
N THR A 588 12.83 34.53 11.76
CA THR A 588 12.43 35.93 11.49
C THR A 588 10.92 36.14 11.59
N HIS A 589 10.11 35.09 11.48
CA HIS A 589 8.65 35.20 11.67
C HIS A 589 8.27 35.60 13.09
N MET A 590 9.13 35.33 14.09
CA MET A 590 8.88 35.69 15.48
C MET A 590 8.56 37.18 15.68
N GLU A 591 9.22 38.09 14.97
CA GLU A 591 8.93 39.51 15.07
C GLU A 591 7.48 39.80 14.65
N ARG A 592 7.04 39.21 13.55
CA ARG A 592 5.67 39.36 13.03
C ARG A 592 4.65 38.74 13.97
N ILE A 593 4.95 37.56 14.50
CA ILE A 593 4.08 36.84 15.43
C ILE A 593 3.89 37.68 16.71
N LEU A 594 4.97 38.21 17.29
CA LEU A 594 4.90 39.03 18.50
C LEU A 594 4.21 40.40 18.28
N GLN A 595 4.23 40.93 17.05
CA GLN A 595 3.49 42.14 16.68
C GLN A 595 1.99 41.86 16.53
N ALA A 596 1.63 40.73 15.90
CA ALA A 596 0.25 40.33 15.70
C ALA A 596 -0.42 39.83 16.99
N GLU A 597 0.35 39.19 17.88
CA GLU A 597 -0.12 38.51 19.09
C GLU A 597 0.70 38.96 20.31
N PRO A 598 0.52 40.20 20.79
CA PRO A 598 1.35 40.78 21.86
C PRO A 598 1.24 40.01 23.19
N GLU A 599 0.16 39.26 23.40
CA GLU A 599 -0.03 38.40 24.57
C GLU A 599 1.06 37.33 24.70
N LEU A 600 1.61 36.84 23.57
CA LEU A 600 2.70 35.85 23.58
C LEU A 600 3.96 36.34 24.27
N LYS A 601 4.20 37.66 24.36
CA LYS A 601 5.34 38.20 25.13
C LYS A 601 5.23 37.89 26.62
N ARG A 602 4.01 37.90 27.15
CA ARG A 602 3.71 37.53 28.53
C ARG A 602 3.71 36.02 28.70
N ASP A 603 3.16 35.28 27.73
CA ASP A 603 3.07 33.83 27.83
C ASP A 603 4.45 33.16 27.75
N LEU A 604 5.40 33.79 27.04
CA LEU A 604 6.82 33.44 26.96
C LEU A 604 7.67 34.13 28.06
N ASP A 605 7.10 34.36 29.25
CA ASP A 605 7.86 34.85 30.41
C ASP A 605 9.07 33.96 30.72
N GLY A 606 10.20 34.61 30.98
CA GLY A 606 11.49 33.99 31.30
C GLY A 606 12.31 33.58 30.08
N PHE A 607 11.76 33.64 28.86
CA PHE A 607 12.50 33.29 27.65
C PHE A 607 13.43 34.42 27.17
N VAL A 608 14.52 34.00 26.52
CA VAL A 608 15.36 34.83 25.66
C VAL A 608 15.26 34.30 24.24
N TRP A 609 14.84 35.15 23.30
CA TRP A 609 14.84 34.87 21.88
C TRP A 609 16.16 35.32 21.24
N TYR A 610 16.78 34.43 20.48
CA TYR A 610 18.04 34.67 19.76
C TYR A 610 17.78 34.75 18.26
N PRO A 611 17.51 35.94 17.68
CA PRO A 611 17.18 36.10 16.27
C PRO A 611 18.34 35.70 15.33
N ASP A 612 19.59 35.85 15.78
CA ASP A 612 20.79 35.45 15.05
C ASP A 612 21.19 33.99 15.34
N THR A 613 20.27 33.06 15.11
CA THR A 613 20.52 31.61 15.25
C THR A 613 20.72 30.95 13.89
N LEU A 614 21.95 30.48 13.67
CA LEU A 614 22.35 29.82 12.44
C LEU A 614 22.10 28.30 12.51
N ALA A 615 21.34 27.79 11.54
CA ALA A 615 21.13 26.37 11.32
C ALA A 615 22.42 25.64 10.91
N ALA A 616 22.59 24.37 11.30
CA ALA A 616 23.75 23.58 10.87
C ALA A 616 23.70 23.25 9.37
N GLY A 617 22.51 23.22 8.77
CA GLY A 617 22.29 23.04 7.35
C GLY A 617 20.83 23.34 6.95
N PRO A 618 20.47 23.27 5.66
CA PRO A 618 19.18 23.75 5.18
C PRO A 618 18.05 22.69 5.22
N SER A 619 18.20 21.63 6.02
CA SER A 619 17.23 20.51 6.06
C SER A 619 17.29 19.75 7.38
N THR A 620 16.20 19.06 7.72
CA THR A 620 16.08 18.12 8.85
C THR A 620 17.23 17.13 8.95
N ASN A 621 17.65 16.58 7.80
CA ASN A 621 18.74 15.60 7.74
C ASN A 621 20.10 16.16 8.22
N THR A 622 20.36 17.44 8.03
CA THR A 622 21.62 18.11 8.39
C THR A 622 21.52 18.92 9.67
N GLY A 623 20.32 19.29 10.12
CA GLY A 623 20.09 20.15 11.27
C GLY A 623 19.77 19.39 12.57
N ILE A 624 18.76 18.52 12.57
CA ILE A 624 18.08 18.08 13.80
C ILE A 624 19.00 17.40 14.82
N ALA A 625 19.93 16.56 14.36
CA ALA A 625 20.82 15.81 15.26
C ALA A 625 21.71 16.76 16.08
N SER A 626 22.12 17.89 15.50
CA SER A 626 22.93 18.90 16.19
C SER A 626 22.15 19.66 17.27
N VAL A 627 20.81 19.70 17.16
CA VAL A 627 19.95 20.22 18.23
C VAL A 627 20.08 19.33 19.46
N LEU A 628 20.11 18.01 19.33
CA LEU A 628 20.12 17.07 20.46
C LEU A 628 21.52 16.83 21.06
N CYS A 629 22.54 16.50 20.25
CA CYS A 629 23.89 16.16 20.73
C CYS A 629 24.96 17.21 20.44
N GLY A 630 24.55 18.40 20.01
CA GLY A 630 25.46 19.53 19.81
C GLY A 630 26.42 19.32 18.64
N TYR A 631 27.66 19.80 18.81
CA TYR A 631 28.66 19.80 17.74
C TYR A 631 28.99 18.40 17.22
N ASP A 632 29.00 17.39 18.11
CA ASP A 632 29.31 15.98 17.81
C ASP A 632 28.39 15.36 16.74
N CYS A 633 27.28 16.02 16.45
CA CYS A 633 26.25 15.61 15.51
C CYS A 633 26.07 16.54 14.32
N THR A 634 26.94 17.54 14.18
CA THR A 634 27.00 18.35 12.96
C THR A 634 27.55 17.52 11.79
N PRO A 635 27.18 17.82 10.54
CA PRO A 635 27.65 17.07 9.39
C PRO A 635 29.19 16.93 9.30
N LEU A 636 29.94 17.98 9.65
CA LEU A 636 31.42 17.93 9.70
C LEU A 636 31.93 16.97 10.78
N ALA A 637 31.39 17.05 12.00
CA ALA A 637 31.80 16.15 13.07
C ALA A 637 31.47 14.69 12.74
N ILE A 638 30.30 14.42 12.16
CA ILE A 638 29.93 13.06 11.71
C ILE A 638 30.86 12.56 10.61
N ASN A 639 31.29 13.40 9.68
CA ASN A 639 32.26 13.03 8.65
C ASN A 639 33.65 12.72 9.24
N ALA A 640 34.05 13.41 10.29
CA ALA A 640 35.32 13.17 10.98
C ALA A 640 35.33 11.87 11.82
N GLN A 641 34.18 11.23 12.04
CA GLN A 641 34.08 9.93 12.72
C GLN A 641 34.38 8.76 11.76
N GLY A 642 34.60 7.56 12.32
CA GLY A 642 35.01 6.33 11.61
C GLY A 642 34.10 5.84 10.47
N CYS A 643 34.33 4.64 9.94
CA CYS A 643 33.66 4.13 8.73
C CYS A 643 32.27 3.50 8.99
N GLU A 644 31.41 4.12 9.80
CA GLU A 644 30.05 3.62 10.03
C GLU A 644 29.01 4.50 9.35
N SER A 645 27.79 3.98 9.17
CA SER A 645 26.69 4.78 8.59
C SER A 645 26.41 6.04 9.41
N VAL A 646 25.96 7.13 8.75
CA VAL A 646 25.55 8.38 9.43
C VAL A 646 24.61 8.12 10.62
N ALA A 647 23.60 7.26 10.43
CA ALA A 647 22.65 6.93 11.50
C ALA A 647 23.32 6.21 12.69
N GLU A 648 24.32 5.36 12.45
CA GLU A 648 25.07 4.71 13.54
C GLU A 648 25.89 5.73 14.32
N LYS A 649 26.59 6.62 13.61
CA LYS A 649 27.40 7.70 14.20
C LYS A 649 26.55 8.64 15.07
N ILE A 650 25.38 9.04 14.56
CA ILE A 650 24.46 9.90 15.31
C ILE A 650 23.93 9.18 16.56
N ASN A 651 23.49 7.91 16.45
CA ASN A 651 23.02 7.16 17.63
C ASN A 651 24.13 6.89 18.64
N ARG A 652 25.38 6.71 18.20
CA ARG A 652 26.54 6.70 19.11
C ARG A 652 26.71 8.04 19.80
N SER A 653 26.64 9.16 19.08
CA SER A 653 26.74 10.48 19.69
C SER A 653 25.59 10.74 20.68
N TYR A 654 24.37 10.27 20.39
CA TYR A 654 23.25 10.25 21.35
C TYR A 654 23.61 9.43 22.59
N GLY A 655 24.12 8.20 22.44
CA GLY A 655 24.56 7.36 23.56
C GLY A 655 25.67 8.02 24.40
N ASN A 656 26.68 8.61 23.75
CA ASN A 656 27.76 9.34 24.41
C ASN A 656 27.25 10.56 25.19
N PHE A 657 26.25 11.27 24.66
CA PHE A 657 25.57 12.35 25.38
C PHE A 657 24.83 11.81 26.62
N ILE A 658 24.07 10.73 26.47
CA ILE A 658 23.31 10.12 27.58
C ILE A 658 24.26 9.62 28.68
N ASN A 659 25.37 8.99 28.31
CA ASN A 659 26.40 8.56 29.25
C ASN A 659 27.04 9.75 29.99
N ARG A 660 27.15 10.92 29.34
CA ARG A 660 27.63 12.16 29.98
C ARG A 660 26.61 12.74 30.97
N LEU A 661 25.31 12.66 30.68
CA LEU A 661 24.26 13.04 31.63
C LEU A 661 24.34 12.19 32.90
N GLY A 662 24.49 10.87 32.73
CA GLY A 662 24.62 9.89 33.82
C GLY A 662 23.28 9.52 34.48
N ASP A 663 23.34 8.58 35.43
CA ASP A 663 22.17 7.89 36.02
C ASP A 663 21.19 8.77 36.81
N LYS A 664 21.60 10.01 37.13
CA LYS A 664 20.74 10.98 37.82
C LYS A 664 19.58 11.46 36.94
N TRP A 665 19.72 11.35 35.61
CA TRP A 665 18.73 11.75 34.64
C TRP A 665 17.87 10.58 34.18
N ASP A 666 16.59 10.85 34.03
CA ASP A 666 15.66 10.05 33.27
C ASP A 666 15.49 10.68 31.88
N VAL A 667 15.89 9.95 30.85
CA VAL A 667 15.99 10.45 29.49
C VAL A 667 14.85 9.90 28.63
N SER A 668 14.09 10.82 28.03
CA SER A 668 13.04 10.52 27.06
C SER A 668 13.31 11.26 25.75
N LEU A 669 13.51 10.52 24.67
CA LEU A 669 13.80 11.06 23.34
C LEU A 669 12.65 10.70 22.39
N TYR A 670 11.88 11.69 21.96
CA TYR A 670 10.98 11.58 20.82
C TYR A 670 11.60 12.28 19.62
N GLU A 671 12.20 11.51 18.70
CA GLU A 671 12.91 12.02 17.52
C GLU A 671 12.71 11.08 16.33
N ARG A 672 12.13 11.59 15.24
CA ARG A 672 11.55 10.75 14.16
C ARG A 672 12.55 10.37 13.08
N ASN A 673 13.68 11.07 12.99
CA ASN A 673 14.59 11.03 11.85
C ASN A 673 15.74 10.04 12.08
N TRP A 674 16.55 10.26 13.11
CA TRP A 674 17.82 9.55 13.30
C TRP A 674 17.80 8.52 14.42
N LEU A 675 17.01 8.72 15.46
CA LEU A 675 16.92 7.84 16.61
C LEU A 675 16.54 6.42 16.16
N GLU A 676 17.37 5.44 16.51
CA GLU A 676 17.10 4.03 16.32
C GLU A 676 17.49 3.33 17.62
N GLU A 677 16.51 2.94 18.43
CA GLU A 677 16.74 2.41 19.78
C GLU A 677 17.73 1.23 19.79
N MET A 678 17.67 0.36 18.77
CA MET A 678 18.60 -0.76 18.60
C MET A 678 20.05 -0.34 18.37
N ARG A 679 20.29 0.82 17.75
CA ARG A 679 21.63 1.37 17.56
C ARG A 679 22.07 2.10 18.82
N LEU A 680 21.17 2.86 19.43
CA LEU A 680 21.43 3.60 20.66
C LEU A 680 21.90 2.67 21.79
N ARG A 681 21.18 1.55 22.01
CA ARG A 681 21.49 0.55 23.05
C ARG A 681 22.86 -0.13 22.92
N LYS A 682 23.57 0.02 21.80
CA LYS A 682 24.96 -0.46 21.68
C LYS A 682 25.97 0.43 22.38
N TYR A 683 25.60 1.70 22.61
CA TYR A 683 26.50 2.75 23.09
C TYR A 683 26.09 3.30 24.46
N THR A 684 24.99 2.81 25.02
CA THR A 684 24.54 3.18 26.37
C THR A 684 23.80 2.02 27.02
N ASP A 685 24.13 1.75 28.28
CA ASP A 685 23.40 0.81 29.14
C ASP A 685 22.32 1.52 29.99
N HIS A 686 22.20 2.85 29.88
CA HIS A 686 21.17 3.61 30.58
C HIS A 686 19.78 3.24 30.04
N ASP A 687 18.80 3.18 30.95
CA ASP A 687 17.40 3.04 30.58
C ASP A 687 16.90 4.34 29.95
N VAL A 688 16.74 4.36 28.63
CA VAL A 688 16.28 5.51 27.84
C VAL A 688 14.95 5.17 27.18
N LEU A 689 13.97 6.07 27.30
CA LEU A 689 12.74 5.98 26.52
C LEU A 689 13.00 6.60 25.13
N GLY A 690 13.33 5.77 24.15
CA GLY A 690 13.52 6.20 22.76
C GLY A 690 12.29 5.93 21.89
N LEU A 691 11.68 6.99 21.35
CA LEU A 691 10.48 6.94 20.53
C LEU A 691 10.73 7.62 19.18
N ARG A 692 10.40 6.93 18.09
CA ARG A 692 10.35 7.55 16.75
C ARG A 692 8.95 7.94 16.34
N TYR A 693 7.94 7.36 16.97
CA TYR A 693 6.54 7.55 16.65
C TYR A 693 5.74 7.56 17.95
N LEU A 694 4.68 8.36 17.95
CA LEU A 694 3.72 8.38 19.04
C LEU A 694 2.52 7.50 18.69
N SER A 695 1.92 6.92 19.73
CA SER A 695 0.66 6.20 19.66
C SER A 695 -0.46 7.06 19.06
N ASP A 696 -1.30 6.43 18.25
CA ASP A 696 -2.51 7.07 17.71
C ASP A 696 -3.54 7.39 18.79
N ALA A 697 -3.40 6.85 20.01
CA ALA A 697 -4.27 7.15 21.15
C ALA A 697 -4.41 8.66 21.41
N TYR A 698 -3.34 9.44 21.25
CA TYR A 698 -3.40 10.90 21.38
C TYR A 698 -4.33 11.52 20.32
N THR A 699 -4.16 11.08 19.07
CA THR A 699 -4.94 11.60 17.94
C THR A 699 -6.40 11.17 18.03
N ASP A 700 -6.66 9.94 18.47
CA ASP A 700 -7.99 9.37 18.61
C ASP A 700 -8.77 10.05 19.73
N ARG A 701 -8.10 10.29 20.86
CA ARG A 701 -8.63 11.11 21.95
C ARG A 701 -8.98 12.52 21.47
N TYR A 702 -8.11 13.15 20.69
CA TYR A 702 -8.35 14.48 20.13
C TYR A 702 -9.53 14.51 19.15
N ILE A 703 -9.58 13.56 18.22
CA ILE A 703 -10.66 13.42 17.24
C ILE A 703 -12.01 13.24 17.94
N LYS A 704 -12.07 12.33 18.93
CA LYS A 704 -13.29 12.07 19.71
C LYS A 704 -13.74 13.30 20.49
N ARG A 705 -12.80 14.00 21.16
CA ARG A 705 -13.11 15.20 21.96
C ARG A 705 -13.64 16.35 21.12
N ASN A 706 -13.15 16.50 19.89
CA ASN A 706 -13.43 17.65 19.04
C ASN A 706 -14.40 17.34 17.89
N ASP A 707 -15.03 16.17 17.91
CA ASP A 707 -15.98 15.68 16.89
C ASP A 707 -15.47 15.89 15.45
N ILE A 708 -14.25 15.39 15.21
CA ILE A 708 -13.54 15.63 13.95
C ILE A 708 -13.83 14.51 12.95
N ALA A 709 -14.61 14.81 11.91
CA ALA A 709 -14.81 13.92 10.78
C ALA A 709 -13.63 13.98 9.78
N ILE A 710 -12.45 13.49 10.18
CA ILE A 710 -11.32 13.29 9.27
C ILE A 710 -11.20 11.79 8.97
N GLY A 711 -11.31 11.43 7.69
CA GLY A 711 -11.00 10.07 7.23
C GLY A 711 -9.53 9.76 7.50
N ARG A 712 -9.22 8.58 8.06
CA ARG A 712 -7.84 8.13 8.30
C ARG A 712 -7.08 7.75 7.02
N GLY A 713 -7.47 8.29 5.86
CA GLY A 713 -7.13 7.67 4.58
C GLY A 713 -7.91 6.36 4.38
N ASN A 714 -7.69 5.70 3.25
CA ASN A 714 -8.25 4.38 2.98
C ASN A 714 -7.49 3.30 3.78
N THR A 715 -7.74 3.22 5.10
CA THR A 715 -7.10 2.27 6.02
C THR A 715 -7.29 0.82 5.59
N ASP A 716 -8.33 0.51 4.81
CA ASP A 716 -8.53 -0.85 4.30
C ASP A 716 -7.43 -1.27 3.32
N GLU A 717 -6.80 -0.34 2.58
CA GLU A 717 -5.67 -0.67 1.69
C GLU A 717 -4.46 -1.21 2.47
N PHE A 718 -4.37 -0.87 3.75
CA PHE A 718 -3.41 -1.47 4.67
C PHE A 718 -3.50 -2.99 4.74
N LEU A 719 -4.71 -3.56 4.66
CA LEU A 719 -4.92 -5.02 4.72
C LEU A 719 -4.18 -5.73 3.58
N LEU A 720 -4.11 -5.09 2.40
CA LEU A 720 -3.32 -5.59 1.28
C LEU A 720 -1.82 -5.48 1.56
N ALA A 721 -1.36 -4.40 2.20
CA ALA A 721 0.04 -4.24 2.60
C ALA A 721 0.47 -5.31 3.61
N VAL A 722 -0.34 -5.56 4.65
CA VAL A 722 -0.12 -6.62 5.65
C VAL A 722 -0.13 -8.00 5.01
N SER A 723 -1.02 -8.22 4.05
CA SER A 723 -1.09 -9.47 3.30
C SER A 723 0.18 -9.76 2.51
N VAL A 724 0.65 -8.79 1.72
CA VAL A 724 1.91 -8.95 0.97
C VAL A 724 3.07 -9.09 1.95
N TYR A 725 3.11 -8.29 3.01
CA TYR A 725 4.11 -8.40 4.08
C TYR A 725 4.16 -9.80 4.68
N SER A 726 3.00 -10.41 4.95
CA SER A 726 2.91 -11.74 5.56
C SER A 726 3.47 -12.83 4.64
N ALA A 727 3.25 -12.71 3.33
CA ALA A 727 3.60 -13.75 2.35
C ALA A 727 5.02 -13.64 1.75
N VAL A 728 5.70 -12.49 1.84
CA VAL A 728 7.05 -12.34 1.27
C VAL A 728 8.15 -12.94 2.17
N PRO A 729 9.32 -13.30 1.59
CA PRO A 729 10.51 -13.68 2.35
C PRO A 729 10.89 -12.67 3.43
N TRP A 730 11.58 -13.10 4.50
CA TRP A 730 11.90 -12.24 5.64
C TRP A 730 12.76 -11.04 5.23
N SER A 731 13.66 -11.24 4.28
CA SER A 731 14.49 -10.16 3.72
C SER A 731 13.67 -9.15 2.92
N GLY A 732 12.53 -9.56 2.36
CA GLY A 732 11.61 -8.71 1.62
C GLY A 732 10.65 -7.89 2.50
N LYS A 733 10.46 -8.28 3.77
CA LYS A 733 9.55 -7.60 4.70
C LYS A 733 9.96 -6.15 4.97
N ASN A 734 11.27 -5.87 5.06
CA ASN A 734 11.77 -4.50 5.27
C ASN A 734 11.64 -3.57 4.04
N LEU A 735 11.22 -4.11 2.89
CA LEU A 735 10.90 -3.34 1.69
C LEU A 735 9.46 -2.89 1.71
N ILE A 736 8.60 -3.63 2.41
CA ILE A 736 7.17 -3.34 2.57
C ILE A 736 6.96 -2.46 3.80
N TYR A 737 7.70 -2.71 4.88
CA TYR A 737 7.69 -1.87 6.08
C TYR A 737 9.09 -1.33 6.36
N ARG A 738 9.27 -0.02 6.21
CA ARG A 738 10.57 0.65 6.30
C ARG A 738 10.45 1.96 7.05
N ASP A 739 11.36 2.20 7.98
CA ASP A 739 11.46 3.47 8.71
C ASP A 739 10.08 3.84 9.30
N GLY A 740 9.48 2.88 10.02
CA GLY A 740 8.15 2.99 10.65
C GLY A 740 6.95 3.06 9.71
N ARG A 741 7.17 3.07 8.39
CA ARG A 741 6.15 3.31 7.38
C ARG A 741 5.93 2.10 6.49
N TRP A 742 4.67 1.88 6.14
CA TRP A 742 4.31 0.93 5.09
C TRP A 742 4.57 1.55 3.72
N PHE A 743 4.86 0.70 2.74
CA PHE A 743 5.19 1.13 1.39
C PHE A 743 4.05 1.98 0.82
N GLU A 744 4.33 3.26 0.57
CA GLU A 744 3.34 4.31 0.29
C GLU A 744 2.40 4.01 -0.88
N SER A 745 2.81 3.15 -1.82
CA SER A 745 1.93 2.73 -2.93
C SER A 745 0.74 1.86 -2.48
N PHE A 746 0.73 1.40 -1.23
CA PHE A 746 -0.40 0.70 -0.61
C PHE A 746 -1.28 1.61 0.27
N LEU A 747 -1.01 2.92 0.39
CA LEU A 747 -1.67 3.79 1.38
C LEU A 747 -2.62 4.86 0.80
N GLY A 748 -3.23 4.63 -0.37
CA GLY A 748 -4.35 5.44 -0.86
C GLY A 748 -4.08 6.95 -1.05
N ASN A 749 -5.12 7.76 -0.78
CA ASN A 749 -5.15 9.20 -1.05
C ASN A 749 -4.08 9.98 -0.24
N LYS A 750 -3.03 10.43 -0.93
CA LYS A 750 -1.89 11.15 -0.34
C LYS A 750 -2.28 12.39 0.47
N ASN A 751 -3.38 13.08 0.13
CA ASN A 751 -3.77 14.31 0.82
C ASN A 751 -4.32 14.06 2.22
N GLU A 752 -5.18 13.04 2.38
CA GLU A 752 -5.72 12.64 3.69
C GLU A 752 -4.62 12.19 4.64
N VAL A 753 -3.60 11.50 4.11
CA VAL A 753 -2.41 11.09 4.87
C VAL A 753 -1.61 12.30 5.39
N LEU A 754 -1.44 13.34 4.57
CA LEU A 754 -0.73 14.56 4.98
C LEU A 754 -1.51 15.36 6.01
N VAL A 755 -2.84 15.48 5.86
CA VAL A 755 -3.72 16.12 6.84
C VAL A 755 -3.66 15.37 8.18
N LEU A 756 -3.73 14.04 8.14
CA LEU A 756 -3.65 13.22 9.36
C LEU A 756 -2.28 13.39 10.05
N ARG A 757 -1.17 13.49 9.31
CA ARG A 757 0.16 13.75 9.90
C ARG A 757 0.18 15.07 10.69
N ALA A 758 -0.32 16.15 10.09
CA ALA A 758 -0.40 17.44 10.78
C ALA A 758 -1.36 17.39 11.98
N LEU A 759 -2.45 16.63 11.87
CA LEU A 759 -3.38 16.38 12.99
C LEU A 759 -2.72 15.63 14.15
N LYS A 760 -1.84 14.66 13.89
CA LYS A 760 -1.12 13.94 14.96
C LYS A 760 -0.28 14.88 15.82
N ASP A 761 0.45 15.79 15.16
CA ASP A 761 1.31 16.75 15.85
C ASP A 761 0.50 17.82 16.59
N TRP A 762 -0.58 18.30 15.97
CA TRP A 762 -1.48 19.25 16.60
C TRP A 762 -2.24 18.65 17.79
N ALA A 763 -2.73 17.42 17.66
CA ALA A 763 -3.42 16.69 18.72
C ALA A 763 -2.52 16.57 19.95
N LEU A 764 -1.24 16.22 19.76
CA LEU A 764 -0.28 16.21 20.83
C LEU A 764 -0.15 17.60 21.50
N PHE A 765 0.13 18.63 20.70
CA PHE A 765 0.40 19.99 21.20
C PHE A 765 -0.78 20.59 21.98
N ASP A 766 -2.00 20.46 21.45
CA ASP A 766 -3.20 20.98 22.12
C ASP A 766 -3.47 20.26 23.45
N GLN A 767 -3.07 18.98 23.56
CA GLN A 767 -3.34 18.14 24.72
C GLN A 767 -2.18 18.06 25.74
N LEU A 768 -1.04 18.71 25.49
CA LEU A 768 0.13 18.64 26.38
C LEU A 768 -0.20 18.91 27.86
N PRO A 769 -1.04 19.91 28.23
CA PRO A 769 -1.44 20.12 29.62
C PRO A 769 -2.12 18.91 30.26
N GLU A 770 -2.98 18.20 29.53
CA GLU A 770 -3.70 17.04 30.06
C GLU A 770 -2.87 15.75 30.01
N LEU A 771 -1.88 15.66 29.12
CA LEU A 771 -1.00 14.49 28.99
C LEU A 771 0.13 14.49 30.03
N SER A 772 0.44 15.66 30.59
CA SER A 772 1.60 15.84 31.46
C SER A 772 1.31 15.54 32.92
N ASN A 773 2.35 15.16 33.65
CA ASN A 773 2.28 14.91 35.10
C ASN A 773 3.56 15.40 35.80
N ALA A 774 3.58 15.41 37.13
CA ALA A 774 4.73 15.83 37.93
C ALA A 774 5.22 14.72 38.87
N ASN A 775 5.15 13.46 38.43
CA ASN A 775 5.37 12.28 39.27
C ASN A 775 6.83 11.77 39.22
N ARG A 776 7.71 12.35 38.39
CA ARG A 776 9.08 11.82 38.21
C ARG A 776 9.97 12.18 39.41
N GLN A 777 10.71 11.18 39.88
CA GLN A 777 11.60 11.35 41.03
C GLN A 777 13.01 11.80 40.64
N LYS A 778 13.50 11.35 39.47
CA LYS A 778 14.80 11.74 38.91
C LYS A 778 14.70 13.06 38.15
N SER A 779 15.82 13.75 37.98
CA SER A 779 15.94 14.82 36.98
C SER A 779 15.51 14.32 35.61
N THR A 780 14.85 15.14 34.79
CA THR A 780 14.31 14.69 33.50
C THR A 780 14.94 15.42 32.33
N PHE A 781 15.36 14.68 31.30
CA PHE A 781 15.74 15.24 30.01
C PHE A 781 14.75 14.76 28.95
N LYS A 782 14.16 15.70 28.22
CA LYS A 782 13.13 15.41 27.22
C LYS A 782 13.47 16.09 25.91
N PHE A 783 13.46 15.33 24.82
CA PHE A 783 13.50 15.86 23.46
C PHE A 783 12.19 15.52 22.75
N ILE A 784 11.49 16.51 22.22
CA ILE A 784 10.20 16.38 21.56
C ILE A 784 10.31 16.99 20.17
N ASP A 785 10.33 16.13 19.15
CA ASP A 785 10.33 16.47 17.73
C ASP A 785 8.90 16.67 17.22
N THR A 786 8.62 17.80 16.55
CA THR A 786 7.37 18.05 15.83
C THR A 786 7.62 18.52 14.40
N GLU A 787 6.80 18.00 13.47
CA GLU A 787 6.80 18.42 12.07
C GLU A 787 5.63 19.36 11.77
N LEU A 788 4.93 19.84 12.80
CA LEU A 788 3.75 20.68 12.67
C LEU A 788 4.01 21.92 11.79
N THR A 789 5.15 22.57 11.99
CA THR A 789 5.57 23.78 11.25
C THR A 789 6.24 23.46 9.91
N HIS A 790 6.49 22.19 9.59
CA HIS A 790 7.05 21.80 8.30
C HIS A 790 5.99 21.79 7.19
N PHE A 791 6.40 22.14 5.98
CA PHE A 791 5.51 22.13 4.81
C PHE A 791 5.01 20.69 4.48
N PRO A 792 3.73 20.49 4.08
CA PRO A 792 2.70 21.49 3.87
C PRO A 792 1.94 21.89 5.14
N TRP A 793 1.66 23.19 5.28
CA TRP A 793 0.93 23.75 6.42
C TRP A 793 -0.58 23.60 6.24
N PHE A 794 -1.29 23.27 7.32
CA PHE A 794 -2.72 22.96 7.33
C PHE A 794 -3.54 23.85 8.27
N MET A 795 -3.05 25.04 8.64
CA MET A 795 -3.82 25.97 9.47
C MET A 795 -4.10 27.28 8.73
N ASP A 796 -5.26 27.85 9.02
CA ASP A 796 -5.63 29.21 8.60
C ASP A 796 -5.40 30.20 9.75
N PRO A 797 -5.10 31.47 9.46
CA PRO A 797 -4.94 32.50 10.48
C PRO A 797 -6.13 32.59 11.45
N GLY A 798 -5.84 32.64 12.75
CA GLY A 798 -6.83 32.86 13.82
C GLY A 798 -7.67 31.64 14.24
N VAL A 799 -7.56 30.50 13.55
CA VAL A 799 -8.43 29.33 13.82
C VAL A 799 -7.76 28.28 14.74
N CYS A 800 -6.43 28.21 14.77
CA CYS A 800 -5.64 27.19 15.50
C CYS A 800 -6.28 25.80 15.49
N ARG A 801 -6.56 25.30 14.28
CA ARG A 801 -7.11 23.98 14.03
C ARG A 801 -6.67 23.52 12.64
N ILE A 802 -6.44 22.22 12.49
CA ILE A 802 -6.14 21.60 11.20
C ILE A 802 -7.33 21.71 10.25
N GLN A 803 -7.08 22.27 9.08
CA GLN A 803 -7.98 22.40 7.94
C GLN A 803 -7.60 21.36 6.88
N THR A 804 -8.59 20.67 6.33
CA THR A 804 -8.36 19.70 5.24
C THR A 804 -7.88 20.38 3.96
N ASN A 805 -8.37 21.61 3.71
CA ASN A 805 -8.02 22.45 2.58
C ASN A 805 -7.73 23.90 3.06
N PRO A 806 -6.53 24.17 3.58
CA PRO A 806 -6.16 25.49 4.07
C PRO A 806 -6.10 26.52 2.94
N LYS A 807 -6.38 27.78 3.27
CA LYS A 807 -6.25 28.92 2.35
C LYS A 807 -4.76 29.16 2.07
N ARG A 808 -4.33 28.93 0.83
CA ARG A 808 -2.94 29.12 0.37
C ARG A 808 -2.64 30.59 0.07
N GLU A 809 -2.99 31.47 0.99
CA GLU A 809 -2.82 32.92 0.87
C GLU A 809 -1.40 33.36 1.29
N MET A 810 -0.96 34.47 0.71
CA MET A 810 0.31 35.13 1.01
C MET A 810 0.04 36.52 1.60
N SER A 811 0.91 37.01 2.47
CA SER A 811 0.91 38.41 2.89
C SER A 811 1.30 39.34 1.74
N SER A 812 1.09 40.64 1.92
CA SER A 812 1.43 41.67 0.93
C SER A 812 2.91 41.69 0.54
N ASP A 813 3.78 41.24 1.43
CA ASP A 813 5.23 41.14 1.25
C ASP A 813 5.71 39.70 0.93
N GLY A 814 4.79 38.77 0.70
CA GLY A 814 5.09 37.45 0.13
C GLY A 814 5.34 36.32 1.12
N VAL A 815 5.01 36.49 2.41
CA VAL A 815 5.12 35.44 3.43
C VAL A 815 3.86 34.55 3.41
N PRO A 816 3.99 33.21 3.43
CA PRO A 816 2.83 32.32 3.49
C PRO A 816 2.03 32.45 4.80
N LEU A 817 0.76 32.86 4.70
CA LEU A 817 -0.08 33.07 5.89
C LEU A 817 -0.39 31.76 6.63
N ALA A 818 -0.47 30.65 5.91
CA ALA A 818 -0.68 29.33 6.52
C ALA A 818 0.53 28.87 7.38
N HIS A 819 1.76 29.27 7.00
CA HIS A 819 2.94 28.96 7.82
C HIS A 819 2.92 29.79 9.10
N LEU A 820 2.78 31.11 8.97
CA LEU A 820 2.66 32.03 10.11
C LEU A 820 1.55 31.62 11.08
N ALA A 821 0.40 31.19 10.56
CA ALA A 821 -0.70 30.69 11.37
C ALA A 821 -0.29 29.44 12.16
N THR A 822 0.37 28.49 11.51
CA THR A 822 0.80 27.23 12.13
C THR A 822 1.85 27.47 13.22
N GLU A 823 2.84 28.31 12.95
CA GLU A 823 3.88 28.73 13.92
C GLU A 823 3.27 29.45 15.13
N THR A 824 2.36 30.40 14.89
CA THR A 824 1.65 31.13 15.96
C THR A 824 0.86 30.17 16.84
N CYS A 825 0.13 29.24 16.24
CA CYS A 825 -0.68 28.26 16.96
C CYS A 825 0.17 27.25 17.74
N ALA A 826 1.33 26.84 17.21
CA ALA A 826 2.28 26.01 17.94
C ALA A 826 2.78 26.72 19.22
N LEU A 827 3.16 27.99 19.13
CA LEU A 827 3.57 28.78 20.30
C LEU A 827 2.44 28.96 21.31
N LYS A 828 1.21 29.25 20.85
CA LYS A 828 0.02 29.34 21.72
C LYS A 828 -0.30 28.02 22.44
N ALA A 829 -0.12 26.88 21.78
CA ALA A 829 -0.30 25.57 22.40
C ALA A 829 0.77 25.30 23.48
N LEU A 830 2.03 25.62 23.19
CA LEU A 830 3.12 25.52 24.17
C LEU A 830 2.94 26.47 25.36
N ALA A 831 2.45 27.70 25.14
CA ALA A 831 2.09 28.63 26.20
C ALA A 831 1.11 28.02 27.21
N LYS A 832 0.06 27.33 26.74
CA LYS A 832 -0.87 26.59 27.62
C LYS A 832 -0.16 25.53 28.44
N TRP A 833 0.82 24.84 27.85
CA TRP A 833 1.62 23.84 28.56
C TRP A 833 2.52 24.47 29.62
N PHE A 834 3.10 25.64 29.36
CA PHE A 834 3.89 26.38 30.34
C PHE A 834 3.04 26.85 31.51
N ASP A 835 1.81 27.29 31.27
CA ASP A 835 0.89 27.65 32.35
C ASP A 835 0.51 26.45 33.22
N TRP A 836 0.35 25.27 32.61
CA TRP A 836 0.22 24.02 33.37
C TRP A 836 1.47 23.74 34.22
N MET A 837 2.68 23.90 33.67
CA MET A 837 3.93 23.71 34.44
C MET A 837 4.03 24.66 35.63
N LYS A 838 3.62 25.92 35.45
CA LYS A 838 3.58 26.93 36.54
C LYS A 838 2.60 26.49 37.63
N LYS A 839 1.40 26.03 37.24
CA LYS A 839 0.38 25.56 38.18
C LYS A 839 0.82 24.33 38.97
N GLU A 840 1.54 23.40 38.34
CA GLU A 840 2.03 22.18 38.99
C GLU A 840 3.31 22.36 39.81
N GLY A 841 3.92 23.56 39.77
CA GLY A 841 5.13 23.89 40.51
C GLY A 841 6.40 23.27 39.92
N VAL A 842 6.40 22.98 38.61
CA VAL A 842 7.57 22.46 37.88
C VAL A 842 8.17 23.48 36.92
N TRP A 843 7.59 24.67 36.78
CA TRP A 843 8.13 25.69 35.87
C TRP A 843 9.51 26.18 36.31
N ASP A 844 9.69 26.51 37.58
CA ASP A 844 10.89 27.19 38.07
C ASP A 844 12.15 26.32 37.99
N ASN A 845 12.04 25.01 38.20
CA ASN A 845 13.16 24.06 38.05
C ASN A 845 13.30 23.48 36.64
N THR A 846 12.53 23.98 35.65
CA THR A 846 12.58 23.53 34.26
C THR A 846 13.30 24.54 33.37
N THR A 847 14.27 24.03 32.62
CA THR A 847 14.86 24.70 31.46
C THR A 847 14.08 24.27 30.20
N VAL A 848 13.56 25.24 29.46
CA VAL A 848 12.81 25.01 28.21
C VAL A 848 13.58 25.60 27.04
N VAL A 849 13.76 24.80 25.99
CA VAL A 849 14.40 25.22 24.75
C VAL A 849 13.45 24.96 23.59
N LEU A 850 13.05 26.03 22.91
CA LEU A 850 12.28 25.96 21.67
C LEU A 850 13.27 26.20 20.53
N ALA A 851 13.47 25.21 19.68
CA ALA A 851 14.48 25.28 18.62
C ALA A 851 13.88 24.85 17.28
N SER A 852 14.34 25.47 16.21
CA SER A 852 14.24 24.91 14.87
C SER A 852 15.61 24.45 14.41
N ASP A 853 15.63 23.45 13.55
CA ASP A 853 16.84 22.96 12.94
C ASP A 853 17.22 23.73 11.66
N HIS A 854 16.22 24.34 10.99
CA HIS A 854 16.35 25.21 9.81
C HIS A 854 15.07 26.05 9.58
N SER A 855 15.01 26.94 8.58
CA SER A 855 13.76 27.61 8.18
C SER A 855 13.11 26.98 6.95
N ALA A 856 11.84 27.31 6.69
CA ALA A 856 11.18 26.96 5.43
C ALA A 856 11.77 27.69 4.21
N GLY A 857 12.57 28.75 4.42
CA GLY A 857 13.12 29.58 3.34
C GLY A 857 12.06 30.47 2.68
N ASP A 858 11.09 30.91 3.47
CA ASP A 858 9.85 31.54 3.02
C ASP A 858 9.66 32.98 3.52
N ASP A 859 10.69 33.54 4.17
CA ASP A 859 10.82 34.98 4.38
C ASP A 859 11.51 35.62 3.16
N PRO A 860 10.79 36.42 2.34
CA PRO A 860 11.36 37.03 1.15
C PRO A 860 12.43 38.08 1.47
N ALA A 861 12.31 38.80 2.59
CA ALA A 861 13.28 39.82 2.98
C ALA A 861 14.61 39.16 3.35
N TYR A 862 14.57 38.09 4.14
CA TYR A 862 15.76 37.31 4.48
C TYR A 862 16.35 36.60 3.26
N SER A 863 15.52 35.97 2.43
CA SER A 863 15.97 35.23 1.23
C SER A 863 16.63 36.14 0.19
N LYS A 864 16.19 37.40 0.10
CA LYS A 864 16.76 38.40 -0.81
C LYS A 864 18.22 38.72 -0.48
N ILE A 865 18.60 38.73 0.80
CA ILE A 865 19.98 38.96 1.27
C ILE A 865 20.97 38.03 0.55
N PHE A 866 20.62 36.74 0.44
CA PHE A 866 21.46 35.72 -0.19
C PHE A 866 21.32 35.64 -1.71
N THR A 867 20.14 36.00 -2.22
CA THR A 867 19.89 36.06 -3.66
C THR A 867 20.74 37.18 -4.29
N ASP A 868 20.73 38.37 -3.69
CA ASP A 868 21.52 39.52 -4.13
C ASP A 868 23.03 39.27 -3.98
N ALA A 869 23.43 38.43 -3.01
CA ALA A 869 24.81 38.00 -2.79
C ALA A 869 25.25 36.79 -3.65
N GLY A 870 24.36 36.20 -4.47
CA GLY A 870 24.69 35.05 -5.32
C GLY A 870 24.92 33.73 -4.57
N MET A 871 24.48 33.60 -3.32
CA MET A 871 24.73 32.43 -2.45
C MET A 871 23.69 31.30 -2.63
N GLY A 872 22.60 31.56 -3.34
CA GLY A 872 21.55 30.57 -3.64
C GLY A 872 20.63 30.25 -2.45
N THR A 873 19.75 29.27 -2.64
CA THR A 873 18.65 28.95 -1.69
C THR A 873 19.10 28.19 -0.44
N GLY A 874 20.30 27.60 -0.44
CA GLY A 874 20.83 26.88 0.73
C GLY A 874 20.98 27.80 1.95
N ALA A 875 21.63 28.95 1.76
CA ALA A 875 21.83 29.93 2.83
C ALA A 875 20.51 30.61 3.27
N ALA A 876 19.53 30.74 2.37
CA ALA A 876 18.22 31.32 2.69
C ALA A 876 17.42 30.50 3.71
N ARG A 877 17.74 29.21 3.90
CA ARG A 877 17.11 28.33 4.90
C ARG A 877 17.83 28.31 6.26
N SER A 878 18.82 29.18 6.45
CA SER A 878 19.72 29.10 7.61
C SER A 878 19.19 29.77 8.89
N ASN A 879 18.12 30.55 8.81
CA ASN A 879 17.54 31.27 9.95
C ASN A 879 16.63 30.37 10.82
N ALA A 880 17.23 29.64 11.75
CA ALA A 880 16.50 28.78 12.67
C ALA A 880 15.92 29.59 13.85
N LEU A 881 14.79 29.13 14.38
CA LEU A 881 14.28 29.61 15.66
C LEU A 881 15.15 29.13 16.83
N LEU A 882 15.38 30.00 17.82
CA LEU A 882 15.87 29.61 19.15
C LEU A 882 15.31 30.51 20.25
N LEU A 883 14.59 29.92 21.19
CA LEU A 883 14.22 30.53 22.46
C LEU A 883 14.67 29.66 23.62
N VAL A 884 15.27 30.28 24.64
CA VAL A 884 15.74 29.57 25.84
C VAL A 884 15.19 30.23 27.09
N LYS A 885 14.53 29.44 27.93
CA LYS A 885 14.19 29.81 29.32
C LYS A 885 14.98 28.90 30.24
N LYS A 886 15.90 29.46 31.04
CA LYS A 886 16.67 28.69 32.02
C LYS A 886 15.86 28.44 33.29
N ALA A 887 16.18 27.38 34.03
CA ALA A 887 15.65 27.17 35.37
C ALA A 887 15.97 28.40 36.27
N GLY A 888 14.99 28.83 37.07
CA GLY A 888 15.05 30.03 37.92
C GLY A 888 14.91 31.36 37.18
N GLN A 889 14.83 31.37 35.85
CA GLN A 889 14.67 32.59 35.06
C GLN A 889 13.19 32.98 34.95
N ALA A 890 12.89 34.26 35.17
CA ALA A 890 11.57 34.86 35.08
C ALA A 890 11.64 36.31 34.55
N GLY A 891 10.49 36.86 34.16
CA GLY A 891 10.33 38.22 33.64
C GLY A 891 10.08 38.25 32.12
N GLU A 892 9.60 39.38 31.62
CA GLU A 892 9.15 39.53 30.21
C GLU A 892 10.18 38.99 29.19
N LEU A 893 9.68 38.40 28.09
CA LEU A 893 10.47 37.91 26.96
C LEU A 893 11.53 38.93 26.53
N LYS A 894 12.79 38.50 26.48
CA LYS A 894 13.93 39.32 26.02
C LYS A 894 14.40 38.88 24.64
N THR A 895 14.98 39.81 23.91
CA THR A 895 15.71 39.53 22.66
C THR A 895 17.20 39.72 22.92
N ASP A 896 18.02 38.78 22.43
CA ASP A 896 19.49 38.84 22.50
C ASP A 896 20.09 38.54 21.12
N ASP A 897 20.69 39.56 20.52
CA ASP A 897 21.28 39.48 19.17
C ASP A 897 22.63 38.73 19.15
N ALA A 898 23.02 38.09 20.25
CA ALA A 898 24.22 37.26 20.30
C ALA A 898 24.18 36.17 19.20
N PRO A 899 25.28 36.01 18.44
CA PRO A 899 25.42 34.92 17.47
C PRO A 899 25.27 33.53 18.12
N MET A 900 24.26 32.79 17.68
CA MET A 900 23.91 31.46 18.19
C MET A 900 23.87 30.39 17.08
N THR A 901 23.85 29.12 17.51
CA THR A 901 23.53 27.94 16.70
C THR A 901 22.73 26.98 17.58
N ALA A 902 21.97 26.06 16.98
CA ALA A 902 21.32 24.99 17.75
C ALA A 902 22.33 24.15 18.54
N ALA A 903 23.51 23.88 17.97
CA ALA A 903 24.58 23.17 18.66
C ALA A 903 25.11 23.91 19.89
N LYS A 904 25.13 25.25 19.85
CA LYS A 904 25.51 26.09 21.00
C LYS A 904 24.43 26.05 22.08
N ALA A 905 23.15 26.00 21.71
CA ALA A 905 22.08 25.77 22.68
C ALA A 905 22.21 24.40 23.35
N ALA A 906 22.56 23.36 22.58
CA ALA A 906 22.78 22.02 23.10
C ALA A 906 23.94 21.92 24.11
N ALA A 907 24.88 22.88 24.11
CA ALA A 907 25.94 22.96 25.13
C ALA A 907 25.36 23.04 26.56
N LEU A 908 24.15 23.57 26.72
CA LEU A 908 23.44 23.66 28.01
C LEU A 908 23.23 22.30 28.69
N TRP A 909 23.12 21.21 27.92
CA TRP A 909 22.93 19.85 28.46
C TRP A 909 24.01 18.87 28.04
N THR A 910 24.72 19.10 26.94
CA THR A 910 25.84 18.26 26.52
C THR A 910 27.16 18.63 27.21
N GLY A 911 27.25 19.85 27.75
CA GLY A 911 28.47 20.41 28.34
C GLY A 911 29.60 20.66 27.34
N VAL A 912 29.31 20.60 26.03
CA VAL A 912 30.31 20.76 24.96
C VAL A 912 29.99 21.97 24.10
N GLU A 913 30.86 22.97 24.19
CA GLU A 913 30.78 24.18 23.36
C GLU A 913 31.20 23.88 21.91
N PRO A 914 30.44 24.34 20.91
CA PRO A 914 30.83 24.20 19.51
C PRO A 914 32.02 25.13 19.18
N PRO A 915 32.89 24.73 18.24
CA PRO A 915 33.99 25.57 17.79
C PRO A 915 33.49 26.83 17.07
N GLN A 916 34.32 27.89 17.12
CA GLN A 916 34.13 29.12 16.34
C GLN A 916 35.02 29.09 15.08
N PRO A 917 34.61 29.74 13.98
CA PRO A 917 33.35 30.46 13.76
C PRO A 917 32.14 29.51 13.60
N ARG A 918 30.91 30.06 13.61
CA ARG A 918 29.69 29.29 13.33
C ARG A 918 29.73 28.72 11.90
N ILE A 919 29.19 27.52 11.70
CA ILE A 919 29.27 26.81 10.42
C ILE A 919 27.87 26.44 9.92
N HIS A 920 27.60 26.75 8.65
CA HIS A 920 26.43 26.28 7.90
C HIS A 920 26.88 25.39 6.75
N ILE A 921 26.22 24.25 6.56
CA ILE A 921 26.64 23.22 5.59
C ILE A 921 25.50 22.90 4.63
N LEU A 922 25.77 23.10 3.34
CA LEU A 922 24.94 22.51 2.29
C LEU A 922 25.46 21.11 2.01
N GLY A 923 24.69 20.10 2.39
CA GLY A 923 25.06 18.71 2.15
C GLY A 923 23.89 17.75 2.31
N LYS A 924 24.13 16.49 1.95
CA LYS A 924 23.14 15.40 2.04
C LYS A 924 23.78 14.16 2.62
N SER A 925 23.13 13.47 3.55
CA SER A 925 23.65 12.19 4.04
C SER A 925 23.75 11.15 2.91
N ARG A 926 24.86 10.42 2.89
CA ARG A 926 25.18 9.38 1.91
C ARG A 926 26.09 8.32 2.52
N GLY A 927 25.50 7.19 2.93
CA GLY A 927 26.25 6.05 3.47
C GLY A 927 26.89 6.39 4.80
N GLU A 928 28.22 6.50 4.82
CA GLU A 928 29.03 6.72 6.02
C GLU A 928 29.20 8.19 6.44
N GLY A 929 28.81 9.13 5.59
CA GLY A 929 28.96 10.56 5.87
C GLY A 929 27.97 11.42 5.12
N TYR A 930 28.09 12.72 5.26
CA TYR A 930 27.44 13.75 4.48
C TYR A 930 28.29 14.08 3.24
N LEU A 931 27.68 14.05 2.06
CA LEU A 931 28.24 14.65 0.87
C LEU A 931 28.11 16.17 1.02
N ILE A 932 29.21 16.83 1.34
CA ILE A 932 29.25 18.27 1.56
C ILE A 932 29.48 18.95 0.21
N GLU A 933 28.51 19.77 -0.21
CA GLU A 933 28.58 20.55 -1.45
C GLU A 933 29.24 21.90 -1.19
N ARG A 934 28.88 22.56 -0.08
CA ARG A 934 29.45 23.85 0.34
C ARG A 934 29.51 23.95 1.86
N VAL A 935 30.52 24.66 2.36
CA VAL A 935 30.70 24.99 3.77
C VAL A 935 30.83 26.50 3.89
N TRP A 936 30.00 27.11 4.73
CA TRP A 936 30.11 28.53 5.05
C TRP A 936 30.53 28.69 6.51
N HIS A 937 31.60 29.45 6.70
CA HIS A 937 32.00 29.98 8.00
C HIS A 937 31.35 31.35 8.18
N VAL A 938 30.57 31.52 9.22
CA VAL A 938 29.84 32.76 9.53
C VAL A 938 30.48 33.42 10.74
N ASN A 939 31.26 34.46 10.49
CA ASN A 939 31.98 35.22 11.51
C ASN A 939 31.37 36.62 11.63
N GLY A 940 30.49 36.80 12.59
CA GLY A 940 29.61 37.97 12.69
C GLY A 940 28.16 37.57 12.57
N SER A 941 27.31 38.50 12.11
CA SER A 941 25.87 38.27 12.01
C SER A 941 25.49 37.49 10.75
N MET A 942 24.53 36.56 10.85
CA MET A 942 24.08 35.82 9.67
C MET A 942 23.26 36.67 8.70
N PHE A 943 22.79 37.85 9.13
CA PHE A 943 22.06 38.82 8.30
C PHE A 943 22.98 39.68 7.42
N ASP A 944 24.29 39.65 7.63
CA ASP A 944 25.27 40.35 6.79
C ASP A 944 25.99 39.36 5.86
N PRO A 945 25.75 39.39 4.53
CA PRO A 945 26.45 38.55 3.57
C PRO A 945 27.97 38.60 3.66
N LYS A 946 28.55 39.72 4.12
CA LYS A 946 30.01 39.86 4.25
C LYS A 946 30.59 39.04 5.40
N SER A 947 29.75 38.66 6.37
CA SER A 947 30.14 37.76 7.47
C SER A 947 30.24 36.30 7.03
N TRP A 948 29.76 35.96 5.82
CA TRP A 948 29.79 34.60 5.27
C TRP A 948 31.03 34.38 4.40
N THR A 949 31.87 33.43 4.79
CA THR A 949 33.03 32.99 4.01
C THR A 949 32.83 31.55 3.57
N GLU A 950 32.69 31.32 2.27
CA GLU A 950 32.68 29.96 1.70
C GLU A 950 34.10 29.37 1.78
N LYS A 951 34.20 28.13 2.27
CA LYS A 951 35.45 27.37 2.35
C LYS A 951 35.44 26.25 1.34
N ASP A 952 36.60 26.02 0.73
CA ASP A 952 36.78 25.02 -0.31
C ASP A 952 36.58 23.61 0.26
N THR A 953 35.69 22.84 -0.35
CA THR A 953 35.25 21.53 0.15
C THR A 953 36.25 20.40 -0.08
N GLN A 954 37.35 20.65 -0.82
CA GLN A 954 38.39 19.67 -1.12
C GLN A 954 39.51 19.57 -0.07
N ALA A 955 39.48 20.39 0.99
CA ALA A 955 40.56 20.47 1.98
C ALA A 955 40.29 19.77 3.33
N GLN A 956 39.14 19.10 3.50
CA GLN A 956 38.73 18.36 4.70
C GLN A 956 38.06 17.04 4.31
#